data_AF-A0A5K1JU01-F1
#
_entry.id   AF-A0A5K1JU01-F1
#
_cell.length_a   1.000
_cell.length_b   1.000
_cell.length_c   1.000
_cell.angle_alpha   90.00
_cell.angle_beta   90.00
_cell.angle_gamma   90.00
#
_symmetry.space_group_name_H-M   'P 1'
#
loop_
_entity.id
_entity.type
_entity.pdbx_description
1 polymer ?
#
loop_
_entity_poly.entity_id
_entity_poly.type
_entity_poly.pdbx_seq_one_letter_code
_entity_poly.pdbx_strand_id
1 'polypeptide(L)'
;MLSFLPVLSLLLHLHAAVHALTFDVHVRERANTLTARDTSHVTSVSNNRNSEYIANITLGGRTIPVLLDTGSSDLWVTGSVSNSKDIGKSVSLSYAVGKAAGDIYTADLQFANYTVTDQAFLLVQDTSSFSVDITSQGYEGLIGLGPNTGSVIRDKVDDASGDSVLDRIFTQNTTSANYLTVLLNREGDPNSPATGQLTISEPLPQYTNISSMPQLPVTKVHKLTDEDQHWQVLTDVNGIIGPDGQPIEVDSIVPSAPDGQLVAVFDSGFTLPQVPRAMSDAIYGRVQGAEYNEESEVWTVPCDQLLNLTFKFGGVEYPIHPLDVSSSDFNMVSSTGEPVCVGTFQPITSAFSLLGEYDMILGMAFMRNTYTLLDYGNFMENTAVDHGNPFIQLLPLTNVVAAHNDFVQVRLAGVDTTGNAAHALLPADQMQHSPISAAEKKKQYEEMILSRWPYIFVGCLVFVLLCIGLITWRCCVARRRRREAKAWKKKVPLPLPDTEPGSPGVHKVSFNHDNDSYLEMGETKAYPVDSGYPVYPATAYRASTASSQRTRVPIVVALPLLLLTHSVSYLSNPCPSLACSRSHFVYSTIPSRWQSYDVRARTVFHYLSSPSFLCPPSPLPSPLSFLSDIPGSKELLQLAAVPYPTVSSSRLWTGHPSRISCRLCLLVSLTACV
;
A
#
# COMPACT_ATOMS: atom_id res chain seq x y z
N MET A 1 42.12 -5.97 -33.06
CA MET A 1 41.63 -7.32 -32.70
C MET A 1 41.84 -7.52 -31.23
N LEU A 2 40.90 -8.24 -30.58
CA LEU A 2 40.83 -8.62 -29.16
C LEU A 2 40.30 -7.50 -28.25
N SER A 3 38.97 -7.42 -28.03
CA SER A 3 38.15 -8.22 -27.08
C SER A 3 38.20 -7.59 -25.69
N PHE A 4 37.04 -7.20 -25.11
CA PHE A 4 36.65 -7.36 -23.70
C PHE A 4 35.26 -6.71 -23.44
N LEU A 5 34.19 -7.47 -23.66
CA LEU A 5 33.11 -7.68 -22.65
C LEU A 5 33.75 -8.48 -21.48
N PRO A 6 33.33 -8.40 -20.20
CA PRO A 6 31.95 -8.20 -19.71
C PRO A 6 31.80 -7.41 -18.38
N VAL A 7 30.76 -6.57 -18.21
CA VAL A 7 30.23 -6.19 -16.87
C VAL A 7 28.69 -6.10 -16.86
N LEU A 8 28.02 -6.65 -17.87
CA LEU A 8 26.56 -6.69 -17.94
C LEU A 8 26.08 -8.11 -17.62
N SER A 9 26.26 -8.57 -16.37
CA SER A 9 25.73 -9.88 -15.92
C SER A 9 25.57 -10.01 -14.39
N LEU A 10 25.33 -8.91 -13.67
CA LEU A 10 25.05 -8.99 -12.23
C LEU A 10 23.88 -8.10 -11.80
N LEU A 11 22.76 -8.21 -12.53
CA LEU A 11 21.48 -7.57 -12.20
C LEU A 11 20.30 -8.52 -12.41
N LEU A 12 20.53 -9.82 -12.24
CA LEU A 12 19.47 -10.84 -12.21
C LEU A 12 19.71 -11.75 -11.01
N HIS A 13 18.65 -11.88 -10.20
CA HIS A 13 18.47 -12.77 -9.05
C HIS A 13 18.76 -12.17 -7.67
N LEU A 14 17.89 -11.25 -7.26
CA LEU A 14 17.41 -11.20 -5.88
C LEU A 14 15.97 -11.71 -5.89
N HIS A 15 15.82 -13.04 -5.84
CA HIS A 15 14.58 -13.64 -5.33
C HIS A 15 14.58 -13.35 -3.83
N ALA A 16 13.87 -12.30 -3.41
CA ALA A 16 13.38 -12.27 -2.05
C ALA A 16 12.31 -13.38 -1.98
N ALA A 17 12.66 -14.51 -1.38
CA ALA A 17 11.68 -15.48 -0.94
C ALA A 17 10.86 -14.77 0.15
N VAL A 18 9.73 -14.18 -0.25
CA VAL A 18 8.69 -13.78 0.69
C VAL A 18 8.21 -15.09 1.30
N HIS A 19 8.54 -15.33 2.56
CA HIS A 19 8.00 -16.44 3.33
C HIS A 19 6.58 -16.05 3.67
N ALA A 20 5.66 -16.15 2.71
CA ALA A 20 4.26 -16.15 3.03
C ALA A 20 3.79 -17.60 3.20
N LEU A 21 2.86 -17.74 4.14
CA LEU A 21 2.48 -19.01 4.75
C LEU A 21 2.07 -20.05 3.69
N THR A 22 2.77 -21.19 3.68
CA THR A 22 2.36 -22.37 2.91
C THR A 22 1.66 -23.35 3.85
N PHE A 23 0.34 -23.49 3.74
CA PHE A 23 -0.42 -24.49 4.50
C PHE A 23 -0.72 -25.71 3.62
N ASP A 24 -0.47 -26.92 4.13
CA ASP A 24 -0.91 -28.17 3.48
C ASP A 24 -2.43 -28.32 3.64
N VAL A 25 -3.18 -28.14 2.55
CA VAL A 25 -4.66 -28.18 2.53
C VAL A 25 -5.14 -29.54 2.00
N HIS A 26 -5.92 -30.25 2.82
CA HIS A 26 -6.74 -31.38 2.38
C HIS A 26 -8.21 -30.94 2.27
N VAL A 27 -8.78 -31.02 1.07
CA VAL A 27 -10.15 -30.58 0.74
C VAL A 27 -11.16 -31.67 1.09
N ARG A 28 -12.23 -31.30 1.82
CA ARG A 28 -13.47 -32.08 1.89
C ARG A 28 -14.64 -31.17 1.53
N GLU A 29 -15.13 -31.29 0.31
CA GLU A 29 -16.35 -30.60 -0.13
C GLU A 29 -17.56 -31.06 0.69
N ARG A 30 -18.31 -30.11 1.25
CA ARG A 30 -19.67 -30.36 1.77
C ARG A 30 -20.68 -29.81 0.78
N ALA A 31 -21.63 -30.64 0.39
CA ALA A 31 -22.59 -30.36 -0.68
C ALA A 31 -23.45 -29.11 -0.41
N ASN A 32 -23.50 -28.22 -1.40
CA ASN A 32 -24.34 -27.03 -1.45
C ASN A 32 -25.83 -27.40 -1.30
N THR A 33 -26.52 -26.75 -0.37
CA THR A 33 -27.99 -26.76 -0.31
C THR A 33 -28.52 -25.66 -1.24
N LEU A 34 -29.36 -26.05 -2.21
CA LEU A 34 -29.94 -25.17 -3.22
C LEU A 34 -30.98 -24.24 -2.58
N THR A 35 -30.73 -22.92 -2.61
CA THR A 35 -31.75 -21.89 -2.35
C THR A 35 -32.53 -21.58 -3.64
N ALA A 36 -33.82 -21.28 -3.48
CA ALA A 36 -34.77 -21.08 -4.58
C ALA A 36 -34.43 -19.84 -5.43
N ARG A 37 -34.63 -19.95 -6.75
CA ARG A 37 -34.53 -18.84 -7.70
C ARG A 37 -35.61 -17.79 -7.41
N ASP A 38 -35.17 -16.58 -7.08
CA ASP A 38 -35.98 -15.37 -7.25
C ASP A 38 -35.06 -14.22 -7.67
N THR A 39 -35.65 -13.16 -8.22
CA THR A 39 -35.07 -12.04 -8.99
C THR A 39 -34.04 -11.13 -8.29
N SER A 40 -33.29 -11.62 -7.31
CA SER A 40 -32.37 -10.81 -6.50
C SER A 40 -30.95 -10.73 -7.07
N HIS A 41 -30.31 -9.56 -7.06
CA HIS A 41 -28.87 -9.34 -7.37
C HIS A 41 -27.95 -9.85 -6.24
N VAL A 42 -28.38 -10.92 -5.56
CA VAL A 42 -27.67 -11.53 -4.44
C VAL A 42 -26.75 -12.62 -4.97
N THR A 43 -25.46 -12.46 -4.69
CA THR A 43 -24.42 -13.44 -4.98
C THR A 43 -24.08 -14.18 -3.70
N SER A 44 -24.17 -15.51 -3.71
CA SER A 44 -23.68 -16.33 -2.61
C SER A 44 -22.16 -16.27 -2.56
N VAL A 45 -21.62 -16.11 -1.36
CA VAL A 45 -20.18 -16.08 -1.11
C VAL A 45 -19.81 -17.32 -0.32
N SER A 46 -18.96 -18.17 -0.91
CA SER A 46 -18.38 -19.30 -0.19
C SER A 46 -17.24 -18.81 0.68
N ASN A 47 -17.09 -19.44 1.84
CA ASN A 47 -16.03 -19.18 2.80
C ASN A 47 -15.15 -20.43 2.89
N ASN A 48 -13.87 -20.28 2.66
CA ASN A 48 -12.87 -21.31 2.89
C ASN A 48 -12.08 -20.95 4.16
N ARG A 49 -12.32 -21.70 5.26
CA ARG A 49 -11.54 -21.61 6.50
C ARG A 49 -11.39 -20.19 7.07
N ASN A 50 -12.42 -19.36 6.90
CA ASN A 50 -12.41 -17.95 7.30
C ASN A 50 -11.27 -17.12 6.69
N SER A 51 -10.63 -17.63 5.63
CA SER A 51 -9.39 -17.10 5.05
C SER A 51 -9.58 -16.62 3.62
N GLU A 52 -10.51 -17.22 2.88
CA GLU A 52 -10.89 -16.77 1.54
C GLU A 52 -12.42 -16.69 1.39
N TYR A 53 -12.89 -15.56 0.83
CA TYR A 53 -14.29 -15.37 0.45
C TYR A 53 -14.41 -15.30 -1.06
N ILE A 54 -15.10 -16.29 -1.62
CA ILE A 54 -15.06 -16.61 -3.04
C ILE A 54 -16.48 -16.51 -3.62
N ALA A 55 -16.59 -15.95 -4.81
CA ALA A 55 -17.81 -15.99 -5.60
C ALA A 55 -17.54 -16.57 -6.98
N ASN A 56 -18.58 -17.14 -7.60
CA ASN A 56 -18.48 -17.60 -8.98
C ASN A 56 -18.86 -16.48 -9.94
N ILE A 57 -18.00 -16.23 -10.92
CA ILE A 57 -18.32 -15.45 -12.13
C ILE A 57 -18.47 -16.39 -13.32
N THR A 58 -19.12 -15.95 -14.39
CA THR A 58 -19.04 -16.62 -15.69
C THR A 58 -18.40 -15.69 -16.70
N LEU A 59 -17.21 -16.03 -17.18
CA LEU A 59 -16.41 -15.21 -18.10
C LEU A 59 -16.16 -15.99 -19.40
N GLY A 60 -16.54 -15.43 -20.54
CA GLY A 60 -16.38 -16.08 -21.84
C GLY A 60 -17.03 -17.47 -21.93
N GLY A 61 -18.08 -17.71 -21.14
CA GLY A 61 -18.80 -19.00 -21.06
C GLY A 61 -18.22 -20.02 -20.07
N ARG A 62 -17.15 -19.70 -19.34
CA ARG A 62 -16.58 -20.54 -18.27
C ARG A 62 -16.96 -19.98 -16.91
N THR A 63 -17.46 -20.82 -16.01
CA THR A 63 -17.63 -20.46 -14.59
C THR A 63 -16.28 -20.54 -13.88
N ILE A 64 -15.91 -19.48 -13.17
CA ILE A 64 -14.60 -19.32 -12.53
C ILE A 64 -14.83 -18.85 -11.08
N PRO A 65 -14.30 -19.56 -10.07
CA PRO A 65 -14.29 -19.09 -8.69
C PRO A 65 -13.26 -17.97 -8.53
N VAL A 66 -13.68 -16.81 -8.03
CA VAL A 66 -12.81 -15.64 -7.84
C VAL A 66 -12.87 -15.14 -6.40
N LEU A 67 -11.72 -14.75 -5.86
CA LEU A 67 -11.62 -14.06 -4.58
C LEU A 67 -12.27 -12.68 -4.68
N LEU A 68 -13.06 -12.30 -3.67
CA LEU A 68 -13.69 -10.98 -3.58
C LEU A 68 -12.77 -9.99 -2.89
N ASP A 69 -12.37 -8.93 -3.58
CA ASP A 69 -11.36 -7.99 -3.09
C ASP A 69 -11.83 -6.54 -3.21
N THR A 70 -12.19 -5.90 -2.10
CA THR A 70 -12.53 -4.46 -2.08
C THR A 70 -11.29 -3.55 -2.03
N GLY A 71 -10.10 -4.10 -1.81
CA GLY A 71 -8.82 -3.39 -1.79
C GLY A 71 -8.24 -3.10 -3.18
N SER A 72 -8.68 -3.81 -4.22
CA SER A 72 -8.24 -3.62 -5.62
C SER A 72 -9.40 -3.53 -6.62
N SER A 73 -9.13 -3.12 -7.86
CA SER A 73 -10.18 -2.80 -8.86
C SER A 73 -10.18 -3.67 -10.11
N ASP A 74 -9.09 -4.40 -10.38
CA ASP A 74 -8.93 -5.18 -11.60
C ASP A 74 -9.52 -6.60 -11.47
N LEU A 75 -10.02 -7.13 -12.59
CA LEU A 75 -10.38 -8.55 -12.71
C LEU A 75 -9.21 -9.31 -13.35
N TRP A 76 -8.79 -10.40 -12.71
CA TRP A 76 -7.85 -11.35 -13.33
C TRP A 76 -8.24 -12.79 -13.07
N VAL A 77 -7.91 -13.67 -14.04
CA VAL A 77 -8.23 -15.10 -13.97
C VAL A 77 -7.09 -15.93 -14.55
N THR A 78 -7.05 -17.21 -14.19
CA THR A 78 -6.11 -18.20 -14.73
C THR A 78 -6.77 -19.20 -15.67
N GLY A 79 -5.92 -20.01 -16.31
CA GLY A 79 -6.35 -21.08 -17.21
C GLY A 79 -6.74 -20.55 -18.59
N SER A 80 -7.83 -21.07 -19.16
CA SER A 80 -8.29 -20.69 -20.49
C SER A 80 -9.71 -20.12 -20.47
N VAL A 81 -9.96 -19.13 -21.33
CA VAL A 81 -11.25 -18.46 -21.52
C VAL A 81 -11.57 -18.47 -23.03
N SER A 82 -12.37 -19.43 -23.50
CA SER A 82 -12.51 -19.73 -24.94
C SER A 82 -13.14 -18.61 -25.78
N ASN A 83 -14.09 -17.85 -25.21
CA ASN A 83 -14.73 -16.72 -25.90
C ASN A 83 -14.15 -15.40 -25.40
N SER A 84 -12.84 -15.23 -25.58
CA SER A 84 -12.13 -14.01 -25.22
C SER A 84 -11.31 -13.48 -26.39
N LYS A 85 -10.99 -12.19 -26.33
CA LYS A 85 -10.20 -11.48 -27.34
C LYS A 85 -9.05 -10.73 -26.68
N ASP A 86 -7.83 -11.11 -27.06
CA ASP A 86 -6.61 -10.37 -26.73
C ASP A 86 -6.66 -8.97 -27.35
N ILE A 87 -6.39 -7.94 -26.56
CA ILE A 87 -6.34 -6.55 -27.02
C ILE A 87 -4.90 -6.04 -27.25
N GLY A 88 -3.89 -6.90 -27.08
CA GLY A 88 -2.48 -6.63 -27.38
C GLY A 88 -1.78 -5.74 -26.35
N LYS A 89 -2.27 -5.72 -25.11
CA LYS A 89 -1.71 -4.96 -23.99
C LYS A 89 -1.42 -5.91 -22.82
N SER A 90 -0.36 -5.64 -22.06
CA SER A 90 0.05 -6.46 -20.91
C SER A 90 0.31 -5.58 -19.69
N VAL A 91 0.00 -6.09 -18.50
CA VAL A 91 0.24 -5.42 -17.21
C VAL A 91 0.69 -6.42 -16.16
N SER A 92 1.22 -5.90 -15.05
CA SER A 92 1.51 -6.66 -13.84
C SER A 92 0.83 -5.97 -12.67
N LEU A 93 -0.06 -6.69 -11.99
CA LEU A 93 -0.71 -6.29 -10.76
C LEU A 93 0.13 -6.81 -9.59
N SER A 94 0.36 -5.97 -8.59
CA SER A 94 1.14 -6.34 -7.39
C SER A 94 0.20 -6.46 -6.20
N TYR A 95 0.30 -7.59 -5.50
CA TYR A 95 -0.43 -7.90 -4.27
C TYR A 95 0.55 -8.16 -3.13
N ALA A 96 0.06 -8.17 -1.88
CA ALA A 96 0.89 -8.48 -0.72
C ALA A 96 1.53 -9.88 -0.79
N VAL A 97 0.82 -10.84 -1.41
CA VAL A 97 1.20 -12.26 -1.47
C VAL A 97 1.83 -12.69 -2.79
N GLY A 98 1.95 -11.80 -3.78
CA GLY A 98 2.46 -12.17 -5.11
C GLY A 98 2.13 -11.15 -6.19
N LYS A 99 2.29 -11.55 -7.46
CA LYS A 99 2.00 -10.72 -8.62
C LYS A 99 1.17 -11.48 -9.66
N ALA A 100 0.13 -10.83 -10.16
CA ALA A 100 -0.60 -11.29 -11.32
C ALA A 100 -0.06 -10.57 -12.55
N ALA A 101 0.70 -11.26 -13.40
CA ALA A 101 1.24 -10.71 -14.63
C ALA A 101 0.68 -11.45 -15.84
N GLY A 102 0.27 -10.71 -16.86
CA GLY A 102 -0.36 -11.31 -18.02
C GLY A 102 -0.75 -10.31 -19.10
N ASP A 103 -1.51 -10.82 -20.05
CA ASP A 103 -2.05 -10.08 -21.17
C ASP A 103 -3.52 -9.72 -20.90
N ILE A 104 -3.94 -8.56 -21.36
CA ILE A 104 -5.30 -8.05 -21.20
C ILE A 104 -6.17 -8.63 -22.30
N TYR A 105 -7.26 -9.26 -21.89
CA TYR A 105 -8.28 -9.83 -22.76
C TYR A 105 -9.61 -9.15 -22.47
N THR A 106 -10.55 -9.30 -23.40
CA THR A 106 -11.96 -8.92 -23.24
C THR A 106 -12.84 -10.14 -23.42
N ALA A 107 -13.89 -10.28 -22.63
CA ALA A 107 -14.90 -11.33 -22.77
C ALA A 107 -16.22 -10.91 -22.13
N ASP A 108 -17.31 -11.57 -22.50
CA ASP A 108 -18.60 -11.39 -21.80
C ASP A 108 -18.51 -11.96 -20.38
N LEU A 109 -18.86 -11.13 -19.39
CA LEU A 109 -18.90 -11.45 -17.98
C LEU A 109 -20.35 -11.53 -17.48
N GLN A 110 -20.65 -12.52 -16.65
CA GLN A 110 -21.84 -12.56 -15.80
C GLN A 110 -21.42 -12.59 -14.32
N PHE A 111 -21.98 -11.67 -13.53
CA PHE A 111 -21.74 -11.54 -12.10
C PHE A 111 -22.96 -10.91 -11.42
N ALA A 112 -23.42 -11.44 -10.28
CA ALA A 112 -24.57 -10.91 -9.54
C ALA A 112 -25.84 -10.65 -10.38
N ASN A 113 -26.13 -11.53 -11.35
CA ASN A 113 -27.19 -11.39 -12.35
C ASN A 113 -27.03 -10.21 -13.34
N TYR A 114 -25.92 -9.49 -13.30
CA TYR A 114 -25.53 -8.55 -14.35
C TYR A 114 -24.77 -9.26 -15.45
N THR A 115 -24.90 -8.73 -16.67
CA THR A 115 -24.10 -9.14 -17.82
C THR A 115 -23.33 -7.92 -18.31
N VAL A 116 -22.00 -8.02 -18.39
CA VAL A 116 -21.12 -6.99 -18.93
C VAL A 116 -20.47 -7.55 -20.19
N THR A 117 -20.76 -6.94 -21.33
CA THR A 117 -20.12 -7.33 -22.59
C THR A 117 -18.72 -6.73 -22.70
N ASP A 118 -17.82 -7.47 -23.35
CA ASP A 118 -16.43 -7.07 -23.58
C ASP A 118 -15.71 -6.56 -22.31
N GLN A 119 -15.95 -7.18 -21.15
CA GLN A 119 -15.27 -6.82 -19.90
C GLN A 119 -13.77 -7.09 -20.05
N ALA A 120 -12.95 -6.07 -19.83
CA ALA A 120 -11.51 -6.22 -19.76
C ALA A 120 -11.10 -7.00 -18.50
N PHE A 121 -10.15 -7.92 -18.65
CA PHE A 121 -9.56 -8.69 -17.58
C PHE A 121 -8.12 -9.08 -17.92
N LEU A 122 -7.33 -9.39 -16.91
CA LEU A 122 -5.98 -9.92 -17.09
C LEU A 122 -6.01 -11.46 -17.12
N LEU A 123 -5.46 -12.05 -18.18
CA LEU A 123 -5.26 -13.50 -18.27
C LEU A 123 -3.87 -13.86 -17.73
N VAL A 124 -3.84 -14.49 -16.56
CA VAL A 124 -2.61 -14.85 -15.84
C VAL A 124 -2.26 -16.30 -16.11
N GLN A 125 -1.11 -16.54 -16.73
CA GLN A 125 -0.62 -17.88 -17.06
C GLN A 125 0.35 -18.42 -15.99
N ASP A 126 0.99 -17.54 -15.24
CA ASP A 126 1.98 -17.89 -14.22
C ASP A 126 1.58 -17.31 -12.87
N THR A 127 1.23 -18.19 -11.94
CA THR A 127 0.91 -17.87 -10.55
C THR A 127 2.00 -18.29 -9.57
N SER A 128 3.18 -18.68 -10.05
CA SER A 128 4.29 -19.14 -9.20
C SER A 128 4.85 -18.06 -8.28
N SER A 129 4.53 -16.79 -8.55
CA SER A 129 4.91 -15.67 -7.68
C SER A 129 4.01 -15.53 -6.45
N PHE A 130 2.85 -16.17 -6.43
CA PHE A 130 1.99 -16.21 -5.25
C PHE A 130 2.60 -17.16 -4.22
N SER A 131 2.57 -16.75 -2.96
CA SER A 131 3.07 -17.55 -1.84
C SER A 131 2.23 -18.79 -1.53
N VAL A 132 1.01 -18.85 -2.07
CA VAL A 132 0.09 -19.96 -1.93
C VAL A 132 -0.31 -20.48 -3.31
N ASP A 133 -0.57 -21.78 -3.39
CA ASP A 133 -1.27 -22.34 -4.55
C ASP A 133 -2.73 -21.90 -4.48
N ILE A 134 -3.07 -20.87 -5.25
CA ILE A 134 -4.41 -20.28 -5.27
C ILE A 134 -5.51 -21.29 -5.62
N THR A 135 -5.19 -22.29 -6.45
CA THR A 135 -6.16 -23.31 -6.87
C THR A 135 -6.44 -24.29 -5.73
N SER A 136 -5.43 -24.59 -4.91
CA SER A 136 -5.61 -25.36 -3.68
C SER A 136 -6.46 -24.64 -2.63
N GLN A 137 -6.49 -23.30 -2.68
CA GLN A 137 -7.36 -22.45 -1.84
C GLN A 137 -8.77 -22.28 -2.43
N GLY A 138 -9.08 -22.94 -3.56
CA GLY A 138 -10.42 -22.99 -4.12
C GLY A 138 -10.80 -21.84 -5.04
N TYR A 139 -9.85 -21.00 -5.46
CA TYR A 139 -10.09 -19.92 -6.42
C TYR A 139 -9.11 -19.94 -7.60
N GLU A 140 -9.53 -19.37 -8.72
CA GLU A 140 -8.79 -19.34 -10.00
C GLU A 140 -8.65 -17.92 -10.55
N GLY A 141 -8.87 -16.92 -9.69
CA GLY A 141 -8.81 -15.51 -10.04
C GLY A 141 -9.25 -14.63 -8.89
N LEU A 142 -9.33 -13.34 -9.16
CA LEU A 142 -9.76 -12.32 -8.22
C LEU A 142 -10.58 -11.28 -8.97
N ILE A 143 -11.66 -10.83 -8.35
CA ILE A 143 -12.48 -9.72 -8.83
C ILE A 143 -12.27 -8.53 -7.90
N GLY A 144 -11.64 -7.48 -8.46
CA GLY A 144 -11.54 -6.19 -7.80
C GLY A 144 -12.90 -5.51 -7.69
N LEU A 145 -13.19 -5.02 -6.49
CA LEU A 145 -14.40 -4.33 -6.08
C LEU A 145 -14.06 -2.92 -5.54
N GLY A 146 -12.84 -2.44 -5.78
CA GLY A 146 -12.42 -1.07 -5.52
C GLY A 146 -12.97 -0.08 -6.56
N PRO A 147 -12.69 1.22 -6.37
CA PRO A 147 -13.09 2.26 -7.32
C PRO A 147 -12.31 2.16 -8.64
N ASN A 148 -12.92 2.60 -9.74
CA ASN A 148 -12.34 2.49 -11.08
C ASN A 148 -10.96 3.15 -11.22
N THR A 149 -10.72 4.23 -10.47
CA THR A 149 -9.44 4.97 -10.46
C THR A 149 -8.26 4.15 -9.93
N GLY A 150 -8.50 3.01 -9.27
CA GLY A 150 -7.44 2.09 -8.83
C GLY A 150 -7.14 0.96 -9.83
N SER A 151 -7.73 0.98 -11.02
CA SER A 151 -7.56 -0.07 -12.03
C SER A 151 -6.34 0.17 -12.91
N VAL A 152 -5.35 -0.71 -12.82
CA VAL A 152 -4.15 -0.69 -13.67
C VAL A 152 -4.52 -1.08 -15.10
N ILE A 153 -5.55 -1.92 -15.29
CA ILE A 153 -6.09 -2.24 -16.61
C ILE A 153 -6.67 -0.97 -17.25
N ARG A 154 -7.49 -0.20 -16.52
CA ARG A 154 -8.07 1.06 -17.00
C ARG A 154 -7.00 2.05 -17.42
N ASP A 155 -5.97 2.23 -16.59
CA ASP A 155 -4.84 3.13 -16.89
C ASP A 155 -4.06 2.67 -18.12
N LYS A 156 -3.87 1.37 -18.29
CA LYS A 156 -3.16 0.82 -19.45
C LYS A 156 -3.99 0.90 -20.73
N VAL A 157 -5.30 0.66 -20.63
CA VAL A 157 -6.22 0.71 -21.76
C VAL A 157 -6.44 2.15 -22.22
N ASP A 158 -6.49 3.10 -21.27
CA ASP A 158 -6.65 4.55 -21.49
C ASP A 158 -7.99 4.94 -22.13
N ASP A 159 -9.02 4.09 -21.97
CA ASP A 159 -10.41 4.39 -22.29
C ASP A 159 -11.40 3.49 -21.51
N ALA A 160 -12.70 3.75 -21.67
CA ALA A 160 -13.79 3.06 -20.96
C ALA A 160 -13.92 1.55 -21.26
N SER A 161 -13.23 1.02 -22.28
CA SER A 161 -13.16 -0.43 -22.50
C SER A 161 -12.28 -1.14 -21.46
N GLY A 162 -11.46 -0.39 -20.72
CA GLY A 162 -10.67 -0.89 -19.59
C GLY A 162 -11.34 -0.72 -18.23
N ASP A 163 -12.56 -0.20 -18.16
CA ASP A 163 -13.25 0.06 -16.89
C ASP A 163 -13.43 -1.24 -16.07
N SER A 164 -13.30 -1.10 -14.77
CA SER A 164 -13.51 -2.14 -13.77
C SER A 164 -14.94 -2.71 -13.81
N VAL A 165 -15.11 -3.92 -13.26
CA VAL A 165 -16.40 -4.64 -13.32
C VAL A 165 -17.55 -3.84 -12.71
N LEU A 166 -17.33 -3.23 -11.54
CA LEU A 166 -18.39 -2.48 -10.87
C LEU A 166 -18.71 -1.18 -11.59
N ASP A 167 -17.71 -0.47 -12.14
CA ASP A 167 -17.97 0.74 -12.93
C ASP A 167 -18.84 0.42 -14.17
N ARG A 168 -18.49 -0.66 -14.87
CA ARG A 168 -19.25 -1.21 -16.00
C ARG A 168 -20.65 -1.70 -15.64
N ILE A 169 -20.89 -2.14 -14.41
CA ILE A 169 -22.22 -2.53 -13.91
C ILE A 169 -23.05 -1.29 -13.57
N PHE A 170 -22.47 -0.34 -12.82
CA PHE A 170 -23.18 0.86 -12.38
C PHE A 170 -23.54 1.82 -13.51
N THR A 171 -22.80 1.78 -14.63
CA THR A 171 -23.12 2.54 -15.84
C THR A 171 -24.25 1.92 -16.70
N GLN A 172 -24.75 0.73 -16.35
CA GLN A 172 -25.90 0.12 -17.02
C GLN A 172 -27.20 0.76 -16.56
N ASN A 173 -28.20 0.84 -17.44
CA ASN A 173 -29.54 1.35 -17.11
C ASN A 173 -30.40 0.36 -16.27
N THR A 174 -29.74 -0.55 -15.54
CA THR A 174 -30.37 -1.58 -14.71
C THR A 174 -30.14 -1.34 -13.22
N THR A 175 -29.22 -0.44 -12.85
CA THR A 175 -28.90 -0.09 -11.47
C THR A 175 -29.71 1.11 -11.02
N SER A 176 -30.20 1.09 -9.77
CA SER A 176 -30.89 2.23 -9.16
C SER A 176 -29.99 3.08 -8.27
N ALA A 177 -28.82 2.55 -7.90
CA ALA A 177 -27.83 3.16 -7.02
C ALA A 177 -26.46 2.54 -7.28
N ASN A 178 -25.39 3.22 -6.87
CA ASN A 178 -24.02 2.79 -7.09
C ASN A 178 -23.35 2.38 -5.78
N TYR A 179 -23.91 1.38 -5.11
CA TYR A 179 -23.30 0.78 -3.93
C TYR A 179 -23.26 -0.75 -4.00
N LEU A 180 -22.30 -1.28 -3.27
CA LEU A 180 -22.10 -2.70 -3.01
C LEU A 180 -22.43 -2.98 -1.54
N THR A 181 -22.99 -4.14 -1.23
CA THR A 181 -23.00 -4.63 0.16
C THR A 181 -22.30 -5.98 0.30
N VAL A 182 -21.64 -6.17 1.44
CA VAL A 182 -20.85 -7.35 1.78
C VAL A 182 -21.26 -7.87 3.14
N LEU A 183 -21.62 -9.16 3.20
CA LEU A 183 -21.86 -9.94 4.39
C LEU A 183 -20.93 -11.16 4.38
N LEU A 184 -19.96 -11.20 5.28
CA LEU A 184 -19.05 -12.33 5.43
C LEU A 184 -19.54 -13.23 6.57
N ASN A 185 -19.66 -14.54 6.31
CA ASN A 185 -19.99 -15.50 7.36
C ASN A 185 -18.74 -16.02 8.07
N ARG A 186 -18.92 -16.68 9.22
CA ARG A 186 -17.89 -17.29 10.06
C ARG A 186 -18.10 -18.80 10.12
N GLU A 187 -17.16 -19.56 9.56
CA GLU A 187 -17.10 -21.01 9.68
C GLU A 187 -16.75 -21.40 11.12
N GLY A 188 -17.40 -22.43 11.65
CA GLY A 188 -17.18 -22.91 13.02
C GLY A 188 -17.99 -22.18 14.10
N ASP A 189 -18.75 -21.15 13.74
CA ASP A 189 -19.66 -20.43 14.63
C ASP A 189 -21.10 -20.94 14.49
N PRO A 190 -21.73 -21.46 15.57
CA PRO A 190 -23.10 -21.97 15.55
C PRO A 190 -24.18 -20.96 15.14
N ASN A 191 -23.95 -19.67 15.37
CA ASN A 191 -24.91 -18.60 15.12
C ASN A 191 -24.65 -17.82 13.84
N SER A 192 -23.55 -18.13 13.13
CA SER A 192 -23.24 -17.50 11.85
C SER A 192 -24.13 -18.04 10.71
N PRO A 193 -24.47 -17.21 9.70
CA PRO A 193 -25.13 -17.72 8.51
C PRO A 193 -24.27 -18.79 7.81
N ALA A 194 -24.93 -19.73 7.13
CA ALA A 194 -24.24 -20.83 6.45
C ALA A 194 -23.33 -20.36 5.29
N THR A 195 -23.64 -19.22 4.67
CA THR A 195 -22.86 -18.63 3.58
C THR A 195 -22.79 -17.11 3.75
N GLY A 196 -21.74 -16.50 3.21
CA GLY A 196 -21.70 -15.06 3.01
C GLY A 196 -22.60 -14.65 1.84
N GLN A 197 -22.83 -13.35 1.69
CA GLN A 197 -23.66 -12.77 0.64
C GLN A 197 -23.08 -11.43 0.19
N LEU A 198 -23.19 -11.16 -1.10
CA LEU A 198 -22.82 -9.90 -1.73
C LEU A 198 -23.98 -9.42 -2.59
N THR A 199 -24.31 -8.13 -2.55
CA THR A 199 -25.37 -7.54 -3.37
C THR A 199 -24.90 -6.24 -4.02
N ILE A 200 -25.51 -5.90 -5.15
CA ILE A 200 -25.22 -4.66 -5.89
C ILE A 200 -26.52 -3.87 -6.04
N SER A 201 -26.50 -2.60 -5.66
CA SER A 201 -27.63 -1.64 -5.72
C SER A 201 -28.83 -1.93 -4.81
N GLU A 202 -28.75 -2.93 -3.93
CA GLU A 202 -29.81 -3.26 -2.98
C GLU A 202 -29.23 -3.81 -1.66
N PRO A 203 -29.80 -3.51 -0.49
CA PRO A 203 -29.44 -4.20 0.74
C PRO A 203 -30.16 -5.55 0.83
N LEU A 204 -29.64 -6.45 1.66
CA LEU A 204 -30.35 -7.67 2.02
C LEU A 204 -31.62 -7.34 2.82
N PRO A 205 -32.75 -8.04 2.60
CA PRO A 205 -34.03 -7.73 3.25
C PRO A 205 -33.95 -7.63 4.79
N GLN A 206 -33.14 -8.48 5.42
CA GLN A 206 -32.94 -8.52 6.87
C GLN A 206 -32.02 -7.43 7.42
N TYR A 207 -31.31 -6.68 6.56
CA TYR A 207 -30.34 -5.65 6.94
C TYR A 207 -30.64 -4.28 6.31
N THR A 208 -31.89 -4.02 5.95
CA THR A 208 -32.34 -2.75 5.35
C THR A 208 -32.08 -1.52 6.24
N ASN A 209 -31.94 -1.72 7.55
CA ASN A 209 -31.58 -0.70 8.52
C ASN A 209 -30.15 -0.16 8.37
N ILE A 210 -29.28 -0.79 7.55
CA ILE A 210 -27.96 -0.23 7.21
C ILE A 210 -28.07 1.20 6.67
N SER A 211 -29.15 1.51 5.95
CA SER A 211 -29.44 2.86 5.41
C SER A 211 -29.56 3.94 6.50
N SER A 212 -29.82 3.56 7.75
CA SER A 212 -29.90 4.47 8.90
C SER A 212 -28.58 4.61 9.67
N MET A 213 -27.55 3.85 9.32
CA MET A 213 -26.23 3.96 9.94
C MET A 213 -25.54 5.26 9.53
N PRO A 214 -24.59 5.78 10.33
CA PRO A 214 -23.82 6.95 9.94
C PRO A 214 -23.11 6.72 8.59
N GLN A 215 -23.23 7.68 7.67
CA GLN A 215 -22.41 7.70 6.46
C GLN A 215 -21.01 8.15 6.85
N LEU A 216 -20.06 7.23 6.79
CA LEU A 216 -18.64 7.50 7.03
C LEU A 216 -18.04 7.99 5.70
N PRO A 217 -17.74 9.29 5.54
CA PRO A 217 -17.22 9.79 4.28
C PRO A 217 -15.89 9.09 3.97
N VAL A 218 -15.72 8.68 2.72
CA VAL A 218 -14.42 8.15 2.30
C VAL A 218 -13.44 9.31 2.20
N THR A 219 -12.48 9.37 3.13
CA THR A 219 -11.56 10.50 3.29
C THR A 219 -10.20 10.21 2.68
N LYS A 220 -9.72 11.10 1.80
CA LYS A 220 -8.29 11.19 1.45
C LYS A 220 -7.62 12.17 2.41
N VAL A 221 -6.98 11.67 3.48
CA VAL A 221 -6.34 12.53 4.50
C VAL A 221 -5.02 13.12 3.99
N HIS A 222 -4.31 12.40 3.12
CA HIS A 222 -3.12 12.90 2.43
C HIS A 222 -3.15 12.49 0.95
N LYS A 223 -2.95 13.44 0.03
CA LYS A 223 -2.83 13.21 -1.42
C LYS A 223 -1.40 13.53 -1.86
N LEU A 224 -0.56 12.51 -2.00
CA LEU A 224 0.75 12.67 -2.65
C LEU A 224 0.69 12.27 -4.13
N THR A 225 -0.17 11.33 -4.47
CA THR A 225 -0.52 10.91 -5.84
C THR A 225 -2.05 10.83 -5.98
N ASP A 226 -2.54 10.84 -7.21
CA ASP A 226 -3.98 10.62 -7.48
C ASP A 226 -4.35 9.12 -7.53
N GLU A 227 -3.36 8.22 -7.39
CA GLU A 227 -3.44 6.81 -7.80
C GLU A 227 -4.04 5.82 -6.77
N ASP A 228 -4.13 6.14 -5.47
CA ASP A 228 -4.47 5.13 -4.46
C ASP A 228 -5.73 5.48 -3.64
N GLN A 229 -6.89 5.43 -4.29
CA GLN A 229 -8.17 5.64 -3.61
C GLN A 229 -8.72 4.33 -3.00
N HIS A 230 -8.39 4.05 -1.74
CA HIS A 230 -8.98 2.93 -0.97
C HIS A 230 -10.24 3.34 -0.18
N TRP A 231 -11.03 2.36 0.28
CA TRP A 231 -12.16 2.54 1.20
C TRP A 231 -11.69 2.99 2.59
N GLN A 232 -11.28 4.25 2.70
CA GLN A 232 -10.61 4.85 3.86
C GLN A 232 -11.55 5.72 4.68
N VAL A 233 -11.63 5.46 5.98
CA VAL A 233 -12.38 6.30 6.93
C VAL A 233 -11.55 6.60 8.17
N LEU A 234 -11.92 7.67 8.86
CA LEU A 234 -11.38 7.96 10.18
C LEU A 234 -12.13 7.17 11.25
N THR A 235 -11.39 6.59 12.20
CA THR A 235 -11.97 6.10 13.46
C THR A 235 -12.52 7.27 14.28
N ASP A 236 -13.38 6.99 15.26
CA ASP A 236 -13.65 7.98 16.30
C ASP A 236 -12.39 8.26 17.14
N VAL A 237 -12.38 9.36 17.88
CA VAL A 237 -11.29 9.70 18.83
C VAL A 237 -11.19 8.59 19.86
N ASN A 238 -9.99 8.04 20.04
CA ASN A 238 -9.74 6.89 20.93
C ASN A 238 -10.67 5.71 20.60
N GLY A 239 -10.94 5.52 19.30
CA GLY A 239 -11.98 4.64 18.79
C GLY A 239 -11.69 3.15 18.85
N ILE A 240 -10.57 2.72 19.43
CA ILE A 240 -10.21 1.31 19.56
C ILE A 240 -10.10 0.98 21.05
N ILE A 241 -10.97 0.11 21.53
CA ILE A 241 -10.99 -0.34 22.93
C ILE A 241 -10.40 -1.74 23.00
N GLY A 242 -9.32 -1.89 23.77
CA GLY A 242 -8.58 -3.13 23.91
C GLY A 242 -9.15 -4.10 24.94
N PRO A 243 -8.50 -5.26 25.11
CA PRO A 243 -8.97 -6.33 26.01
C PRO A 243 -9.07 -5.96 27.49
N ASP A 244 -8.41 -4.90 27.93
CA ASP A 244 -8.50 -4.37 29.29
C ASP A 244 -9.64 -3.32 29.47
N GLY A 245 -10.43 -3.09 28.43
CA GLY A 245 -11.53 -2.13 28.42
C GLY A 245 -11.07 -0.67 28.34
N GLN A 246 -9.78 -0.41 28.14
CA GLN A 246 -9.25 0.93 27.92
C GLN A 246 -9.04 1.20 26.42
N PRO A 247 -9.04 2.47 26.00
CA PRO A 247 -8.62 2.82 24.67
C PRO A 247 -7.15 2.42 24.41
N ILE A 248 -6.89 1.88 23.23
CA ILE A 248 -5.53 1.64 22.76
C ILE A 248 -5.01 2.94 22.13
N GLU A 249 -4.08 3.60 22.81
CA GLU A 249 -3.47 4.84 22.33
C GLU A 249 -2.36 4.55 21.33
N VAL A 250 -2.55 4.99 20.09
CA VAL A 250 -1.56 4.91 19.01
C VAL A 250 -1.58 6.20 18.22
N ASP A 251 -0.40 6.74 17.95
CA ASP A 251 -0.25 7.91 17.07
C ASP A 251 -0.41 7.50 15.61
N SER A 252 -1.22 8.26 14.86
CA SER A 252 -1.35 8.06 13.42
C SER A 252 -0.03 8.37 12.70
N ILE A 253 0.34 7.53 11.74
CA ILE A 253 1.45 7.78 10.82
C ILE A 253 1.00 8.64 9.63
N VAL A 254 -0.31 8.85 9.45
CA VAL A 254 -0.87 9.58 8.34
C VAL A 254 -0.72 11.08 8.52
N PRO A 255 -0.04 11.80 7.61
CA PRO A 255 0.12 13.24 7.73
C PRO A 255 -1.23 13.96 7.78
N SER A 256 -1.43 14.79 8.79
CA SER A 256 -2.65 15.58 9.00
C SER A 256 -3.88 14.77 9.45
N ALA A 257 -3.72 13.51 9.84
CA ALA A 257 -4.76 12.82 10.60
C ALA A 257 -5.05 13.60 11.91
N PRO A 258 -6.33 13.78 12.29
CA PRO A 258 -6.67 14.42 13.55
C PRO A 258 -6.15 13.65 14.77
N ASP A 259 -5.80 14.38 15.82
CA ASP A 259 -5.30 13.79 17.08
C ASP A 259 -6.28 12.76 17.64
N GLY A 260 -5.76 11.58 18.00
CA GLY A 260 -6.52 10.47 18.57
C GLY A 260 -7.42 9.72 17.58
N GLN A 261 -7.35 10.03 16.28
CA GLN A 261 -8.05 9.30 15.22
C GLN A 261 -7.03 8.59 14.32
N LEU A 262 -7.41 7.44 13.78
CA LEU A 262 -6.63 6.66 12.84
C LEU A 262 -7.36 6.54 11.50
N VAL A 263 -6.63 6.39 10.42
CA VAL A 263 -7.16 6.14 9.07
C VAL A 263 -7.21 4.63 8.83
N ALA A 264 -8.41 4.09 8.69
CA ALA A 264 -8.67 2.67 8.46
C ALA A 264 -9.15 2.41 7.03
N VAL A 265 -8.54 1.43 6.36
CA VAL A 265 -8.98 0.88 5.07
C VAL A 265 -9.87 -0.35 5.32
N PHE A 266 -10.96 -0.53 4.59
CA PHE A 266 -11.73 -1.78 4.60
C PHE A 266 -11.43 -2.63 3.36
N ASP A 267 -10.98 -3.85 3.59
CA ASP A 267 -10.45 -4.70 2.53
C ASP A 267 -10.87 -6.17 2.70
N SER A 268 -11.84 -6.62 1.90
CA SER A 268 -12.25 -8.02 1.90
C SER A 268 -11.20 -8.97 1.32
N GLY A 269 -10.20 -8.46 0.60
CA GLY A 269 -9.07 -9.21 0.05
C GLY A 269 -7.98 -9.50 1.08
N PHE A 270 -8.03 -8.88 2.27
CA PHE A 270 -7.06 -9.10 3.34
C PHE A 270 -7.60 -10.05 4.40
N THR A 271 -7.00 -11.24 4.52
CA THR A 271 -7.43 -12.27 5.48
C THR A 271 -7.33 -11.81 6.94
N LEU A 272 -6.13 -11.40 7.35
CA LEU A 272 -5.83 -10.95 8.71
C LEU A 272 -5.72 -9.42 8.74
N PRO A 273 -6.58 -8.70 9.49
CA PRO A 273 -6.43 -7.26 9.63
C PRO A 273 -5.00 -6.85 9.99
N GLN A 274 -4.49 -5.82 9.33
CA GLN A 274 -3.16 -5.28 9.55
C GLN A 274 -3.29 -3.98 10.35
N VAL A 275 -2.72 -3.93 11.54
CA VAL A 275 -2.84 -2.81 12.47
C VAL A 275 -1.46 -2.25 12.85
N PRO A 276 -1.38 -1.05 13.43
CA PRO A 276 -0.12 -0.55 13.98
C PRO A 276 0.47 -1.56 14.97
N ARG A 277 1.80 -1.71 14.96
CA ARG A 277 2.48 -2.70 15.81
C ARG A 277 2.13 -2.53 17.29
N ALA A 278 2.16 -1.30 17.80
CA ALA A 278 1.78 -0.98 19.16
C ALA A 278 0.32 -1.39 19.48
N MET A 279 -0.58 -1.36 18.50
CA MET A 279 -1.95 -1.83 18.66
C MET A 279 -1.98 -3.36 18.79
N SER A 280 -1.29 -4.11 17.92
CA SER A 280 -1.21 -5.57 18.04
C SER A 280 -0.59 -6.01 19.38
N ASP A 281 0.46 -5.31 19.83
CA ASP A 281 1.10 -5.55 21.13
C ASP A 281 0.11 -5.27 22.28
N ALA A 282 -0.70 -4.21 22.19
CA ALA A 282 -1.70 -3.90 23.19
C ALA A 282 -2.86 -4.91 23.22
N ILE A 283 -3.18 -5.55 22.09
CA ILE A 283 -4.19 -6.61 22.02
C ILE A 283 -3.67 -7.92 22.63
N TYR A 284 -2.45 -8.37 22.28
CA TYR A 284 -1.98 -9.71 22.64
C TYR A 284 -0.85 -9.77 23.65
N GLY A 285 0.01 -8.74 23.73
CA GLY A 285 1.27 -8.78 24.47
C GLY A 285 1.12 -8.97 25.98
N ARG A 286 -0.09 -8.75 26.52
CA ARG A 286 -0.41 -9.01 27.93
C ARG A 286 -1.11 -10.34 28.17
N VAL A 287 -1.35 -11.14 27.15
CA VAL A 287 -1.95 -12.48 27.32
C VAL A 287 -0.93 -13.44 27.89
N GLN A 288 -1.32 -14.21 28.91
CA GLN A 288 -0.48 -15.25 29.48
C GLN A 288 -0.23 -16.35 28.45
N GLY A 289 1.04 -16.64 28.13
CA GLY A 289 1.39 -17.65 27.12
C GLY A 289 1.29 -17.17 25.67
N ALA A 290 1.07 -15.86 25.43
CA ALA A 290 1.23 -15.31 24.08
C ALA A 290 2.70 -15.27 23.66
N GLU A 291 2.92 -15.49 22.37
CA GLU A 291 4.22 -15.46 21.72
C GLU A 291 4.10 -14.70 20.39
N TYR A 292 5.14 -13.95 20.00
CA TYR A 292 5.26 -13.46 18.63
C TYR A 292 6.22 -14.38 17.86
N ASN A 293 5.70 -15.06 16.85
CA ASN A 293 6.50 -15.92 15.99
C ASN A 293 7.21 -15.05 14.93
N GLU A 294 8.53 -14.86 15.08
CA GLU A 294 9.33 -14.04 14.16
C GLU A 294 9.46 -14.64 12.75
N GLU A 295 9.37 -15.97 12.60
CA GLU A 295 9.47 -16.64 11.30
C GLU A 295 8.21 -16.43 10.46
N SER A 296 7.04 -16.54 11.10
CA SER A 296 5.74 -16.34 10.47
C SER A 296 5.21 -14.91 10.59
N GLU A 297 5.91 -14.04 11.33
CA GLU A 297 5.54 -12.65 11.65
C GLU A 297 4.13 -12.49 12.24
N VAL A 298 3.72 -13.42 13.11
CA VAL A 298 2.37 -13.44 13.70
C VAL A 298 2.38 -13.57 15.22
N TRP A 299 1.48 -12.84 15.88
CA TRP A 299 1.08 -13.13 17.26
C TRP A 299 0.30 -14.45 17.35
N THR A 300 0.66 -15.27 18.32
CA THR A 300 -0.11 -16.44 18.76
C THR A 300 -0.50 -16.30 20.22
N VAL A 301 -1.66 -16.87 20.57
CA VAL A 301 -2.23 -16.87 21.92
C VAL A 301 -2.80 -18.26 22.26
N PRO A 302 -2.94 -18.62 23.53
CA PRO A 302 -3.71 -19.79 23.92
C PRO A 302 -5.13 -19.73 23.36
N CYS A 303 -5.60 -20.83 22.76
CA CYS A 303 -6.92 -20.85 22.09
C CYS A 303 -8.12 -20.70 23.03
N ASP A 304 -7.92 -20.87 24.33
CA ASP A 304 -8.91 -20.67 25.39
C ASP A 304 -8.97 -19.22 25.90
N GLN A 305 -8.07 -18.34 25.43
CA GLN A 305 -8.08 -16.92 25.79
C GLN A 305 -9.18 -16.17 25.05
N LEU A 306 -10.21 -15.73 25.78
CA LEU A 306 -11.18 -14.77 25.29
C LEU A 306 -10.57 -13.36 25.35
N LEU A 307 -10.66 -12.60 24.25
CA LEU A 307 -10.24 -11.20 24.17
C LEU A 307 -11.41 -10.35 23.67
N ASN A 308 -11.68 -9.26 24.38
CA ASN A 308 -12.63 -8.25 23.95
C ASN A 308 -11.90 -7.19 23.13
N LEU A 309 -12.44 -6.86 21.95
CA LEU A 309 -11.91 -5.80 21.10
C LEU A 309 -13.11 -5.07 20.49
N THR A 310 -13.06 -3.74 20.45
CA THR A 310 -14.15 -2.94 19.90
C THR A 310 -13.58 -1.75 19.13
N PHE A 311 -14.09 -1.55 17.92
CA PHE A 311 -13.80 -0.37 17.11
C PHE A 311 -14.98 0.60 17.14
N LYS A 312 -14.72 1.89 16.91
CA LYS A 312 -15.73 2.94 16.90
C LYS A 312 -15.61 3.80 15.67
N PHE A 313 -16.74 3.97 14.99
CA PHE A 313 -16.86 4.80 13.80
C PHE A 313 -18.20 5.53 13.80
N GLY A 314 -18.17 6.85 13.63
CA GLY A 314 -19.38 7.67 13.53
C GLY A 314 -20.24 7.64 14.79
N GLY A 315 -19.65 7.42 15.97
CA GLY A 315 -20.34 7.29 17.25
C GLY A 315 -20.97 5.93 17.51
N VAL A 316 -20.68 4.91 16.71
CA VAL A 316 -21.21 3.54 16.85
C VAL A 316 -20.07 2.59 17.25
N GLU A 317 -20.35 1.67 18.16
CA GLU A 317 -19.43 0.62 18.60
C GLU A 317 -19.62 -0.66 17.77
N TYR A 318 -18.50 -1.23 17.32
CA TYR A 318 -18.42 -2.47 16.55
C TYR A 318 -17.57 -3.47 17.34
N PRO A 319 -18.19 -4.24 18.26
CA PRO A 319 -17.48 -5.28 18.99
C PRO A 319 -17.07 -6.41 18.05
N ILE A 320 -15.85 -6.89 18.20
CA ILE A 320 -15.31 -8.02 17.43
C ILE A 320 -15.64 -9.31 18.17
N HIS A 321 -16.18 -10.28 17.46
CA HIS A 321 -16.46 -11.60 17.98
C HIS A 321 -15.15 -12.25 18.46
N PRO A 322 -15.06 -12.87 19.64
CA PRO A 322 -13.78 -13.39 20.15
C PRO A 322 -13.09 -14.43 19.23
N LEU A 323 -13.88 -15.24 18.52
CA LEU A 323 -13.38 -16.14 17.46
C LEU A 323 -12.76 -15.42 16.24
N ASP A 324 -13.03 -14.12 16.08
CA ASP A 324 -12.38 -13.27 15.09
C ASP A 324 -11.26 -12.42 15.67
N VAL A 325 -11.04 -12.41 16.99
CA VAL A 325 -9.83 -11.82 17.59
C VAL A 325 -8.69 -12.83 17.58
N SER A 326 -9.02 -14.13 17.73
CA SER A 326 -8.04 -15.23 17.59
C SER A 326 -8.64 -16.45 16.87
N SER A 327 -7.92 -16.97 15.87
CA SER A 327 -8.35 -18.08 15.02
C SER A 327 -7.47 -19.32 15.17
N SER A 328 -8.09 -20.50 15.13
CA SER A 328 -7.39 -21.79 15.10
C SER A 328 -7.26 -22.37 13.69
N ASP A 329 -7.75 -21.66 12.68
CA ASP A 329 -7.92 -22.20 11.32
C ASP A 329 -6.57 -22.48 10.65
N PHE A 330 -5.50 -21.90 11.19
CA PHE A 330 -4.12 -21.99 10.71
C PHE A 330 -3.32 -23.17 11.31
N ASN A 331 -3.89 -23.94 12.25
CA ASN A 331 -3.23 -25.09 12.90
C ASN A 331 -1.81 -24.80 13.42
N MET A 332 -1.60 -23.61 13.99
CA MET A 332 -0.30 -23.23 14.52
C MET A 332 0.00 -23.90 15.86
N VAL A 333 1.28 -24.08 16.14
CA VAL A 333 1.79 -24.58 17.42
C VAL A 333 2.75 -23.57 18.04
N SER A 334 2.80 -23.52 19.37
CA SER A 334 3.75 -22.70 20.11
C SER A 334 5.19 -23.18 19.93
N SER A 335 6.14 -22.41 20.45
CA SER A 335 7.54 -22.82 20.59
C SER A 335 7.74 -24.16 21.32
N THR A 336 6.77 -24.56 22.15
CA THR A 336 6.77 -25.82 22.91
C THR A 336 5.99 -26.94 22.22
N GLY A 337 5.40 -26.70 21.04
CA GLY A 337 4.64 -27.68 20.27
C GLY A 337 3.17 -27.84 20.66
N GLU A 338 2.63 -26.95 21.51
CA GLU A 338 1.22 -26.99 21.90
C GLU A 338 0.34 -26.23 20.89
N PRO A 339 -0.90 -26.67 20.61
CA PRO A 339 -1.79 -25.93 19.71
C PRO A 339 -2.07 -24.52 20.21
N VAL A 340 -1.92 -23.53 19.34
CA VAL A 340 -2.18 -22.11 19.62
C VAL A 340 -3.06 -21.50 18.55
N CYS A 341 -3.69 -20.40 18.90
CA CYS A 341 -4.51 -19.62 18.01
C CYS A 341 -3.73 -18.40 17.51
N VAL A 342 -3.91 -18.08 16.23
CA VAL A 342 -3.33 -16.90 15.60
C VAL A 342 -4.17 -15.69 15.98
N GLY A 343 -3.54 -14.66 16.54
CA GLY A 343 -4.18 -13.35 16.68
C GLY A 343 -4.53 -12.83 15.28
N THR A 344 -5.74 -12.35 15.05
CA THR A 344 -6.12 -11.98 13.66
C THR A 344 -5.68 -10.56 13.29
N PHE A 345 -5.56 -9.66 14.28
CA PHE A 345 -5.12 -8.26 14.11
C PHE A 345 -3.59 -8.16 14.20
N GLN A 346 -2.89 -8.40 13.10
CA GLN A 346 -1.44 -8.53 13.06
C GLN A 346 -0.74 -7.18 12.81
N PRO A 347 0.53 -7.02 13.25
CA PRO A 347 1.30 -5.82 12.89
C PRO A 347 1.49 -5.76 11.37
N ILE A 348 1.38 -4.57 10.79
CA ILE A 348 1.77 -4.35 9.38
C ILE A 348 3.28 -4.66 9.24
N THR A 349 3.63 -5.70 8.49
CA THR A 349 5.05 -6.03 8.15
C THR A 349 5.36 -5.97 6.66
N SER A 350 4.35 -6.21 5.81
CA SER A 350 4.52 -6.31 4.35
C SER A 350 3.67 -5.31 3.56
N ALA A 351 2.54 -4.86 4.11
CA ALA A 351 1.60 -3.92 3.49
C ALA A 351 1.75 -2.49 4.03
N PHE A 352 3.00 -2.01 4.16
CA PHE A 352 3.23 -0.64 4.61
C PHE A 352 2.69 0.37 3.60
N SER A 353 1.98 1.38 4.10
CA SER A 353 1.68 2.55 3.29
C SER A 353 2.97 3.36 3.10
N LEU A 354 3.57 3.24 1.90
CA LEU A 354 4.83 3.89 1.53
C LEU A 354 4.81 5.40 1.80
N LEU A 355 3.64 6.00 1.68
CA LEU A 355 3.41 7.44 1.74
C LEU A 355 2.66 7.86 3.03
N GLY A 356 2.36 6.92 3.93
CA GLY A 356 1.59 7.18 5.14
C GLY A 356 0.15 7.62 4.81
N GLU A 357 -0.55 6.85 4.00
CA GLU A 357 -1.92 7.14 3.55
C GLU A 357 -2.97 6.54 4.50
N TYR A 358 -2.64 5.43 5.16
CA TYR A 358 -3.48 4.77 6.15
C TYR A 358 -2.67 4.19 7.31
N ASP A 359 -3.34 3.99 8.45
CA ASP A 359 -2.78 3.42 9.67
C ASP A 359 -3.06 1.91 9.81
N MET A 360 -4.16 1.44 9.23
CA MET A 360 -4.60 0.05 9.35
C MET A 360 -5.43 -0.42 8.15
N ILE A 361 -5.41 -1.73 7.91
CA ILE A 361 -6.28 -2.43 6.97
C ILE A 361 -7.18 -3.36 7.78
N LEU A 362 -8.47 -3.06 7.82
CA LEU A 362 -9.51 -3.85 8.46
C LEU A 362 -10.02 -4.90 7.48
N GLY A 363 -9.36 -6.05 7.56
CA GLY A 363 -9.62 -7.24 6.75
C GLY A 363 -10.84 -8.06 7.16
N MET A 364 -10.89 -9.29 6.65
CA MET A 364 -12.01 -10.23 6.81
C MET A 364 -12.42 -10.46 8.28
N ALA A 365 -11.46 -10.54 9.22
CA ALA A 365 -11.79 -10.73 10.63
C ALA A 365 -12.58 -9.55 11.23
N PHE A 366 -12.31 -8.31 10.80
CA PHE A 366 -13.18 -7.19 11.13
C PHE A 366 -14.52 -7.30 10.37
N MET A 367 -14.47 -7.51 9.05
CA MET A 367 -15.64 -7.45 8.18
C MET A 367 -16.67 -8.58 8.44
N ARG A 368 -16.30 -9.69 9.09
CA ARG A 368 -17.27 -10.68 9.62
C ARG A 368 -18.16 -10.14 10.73
N ASN A 369 -17.80 -9.02 11.35
CA ASN A 369 -18.53 -8.40 12.46
C ASN A 369 -19.42 -7.23 11.99
N THR A 370 -19.39 -6.91 10.70
CA THR A 370 -20.16 -5.82 10.11
C THR A 370 -20.89 -6.29 8.86
N TYR A 371 -22.12 -5.84 8.67
CA TYR A 371 -22.69 -5.77 7.34
C TYR A 371 -22.26 -4.44 6.73
N THR A 372 -21.50 -4.52 5.64
CA THR A 372 -20.77 -3.38 5.09
C THR A 372 -21.42 -2.92 3.79
N LEU A 373 -21.69 -1.63 3.68
CA LEU A 373 -22.13 -0.98 2.44
C LEU A 373 -21.04 0.00 1.99
N LEU A 374 -20.65 -0.14 0.72
CA LEU A 374 -19.64 0.70 0.06
C LEU A 374 -20.34 1.47 -1.06
N ASP A 375 -20.56 2.76 -0.85
CA ASP A 375 -21.19 3.64 -1.82
C ASP A 375 -20.12 4.39 -2.63
N TYR A 376 -20.17 4.21 -3.95
CA TYR A 376 -19.14 4.70 -4.87
C TYR A 376 -19.30 6.20 -5.14
N GLY A 377 -20.46 6.81 -4.85
CA GLY A 377 -20.71 8.22 -5.07
C GLY A 377 -20.16 8.72 -6.42
N ASN A 378 -19.32 9.74 -6.36
CA ASN A 378 -18.65 10.34 -7.52
C ASN A 378 -17.34 9.66 -7.96
N PHE A 379 -16.99 8.47 -7.44
CA PHE A 379 -15.94 7.64 -8.05
C PHE A 379 -16.35 7.10 -9.42
N MET A 380 -17.66 7.07 -9.70
CA MET A 380 -18.20 6.68 -10.99
C MET A 380 -17.92 7.75 -12.05
N GLU A 381 -17.16 7.39 -13.08
CA GLU A 381 -16.94 8.29 -14.22
C GLU A 381 -18.21 8.39 -15.08
N ASN A 382 -18.40 9.53 -15.74
CA ASN A 382 -19.45 9.72 -16.78
C ASN A 382 -20.91 9.49 -16.36
N THR A 383 -21.23 9.65 -15.08
CA THR A 383 -22.64 9.62 -14.62
C THR A 383 -23.31 10.98 -14.86
N ALA A 384 -24.52 10.96 -15.42
CA ALA A 384 -25.31 12.18 -15.64
C ALA A 384 -25.94 12.74 -14.34
N VAL A 385 -25.85 11.97 -13.26
CA VAL A 385 -26.45 12.25 -11.95
C VAL A 385 -25.32 12.43 -10.94
N ASP A 386 -25.37 13.51 -10.16
CA ASP A 386 -24.47 13.69 -9.02
C ASP A 386 -24.90 12.76 -7.89
N HIS A 387 -24.10 11.72 -7.66
CA HIS A 387 -24.31 10.73 -6.60
C HIS A 387 -23.70 11.16 -5.25
N GLY A 388 -23.14 12.37 -5.14
CA GLY A 388 -22.48 12.85 -3.94
C GLY A 388 -21.11 12.22 -3.70
N ASN A 389 -20.55 12.47 -2.52
CA ASN A 389 -19.26 11.90 -2.15
C ASN A 389 -19.43 10.43 -1.72
N PRO A 390 -18.47 9.56 -2.04
CA PRO A 390 -18.45 8.17 -1.61
C PRO A 390 -18.40 8.06 -0.09
N PHE A 391 -19.05 7.02 0.43
CA PHE A 391 -19.12 6.76 1.86
C PHE A 391 -19.20 5.26 2.16
N ILE A 392 -18.93 4.91 3.41
CA ILE A 392 -19.13 3.58 3.97
C ILE A 392 -20.24 3.67 5.01
N GLN A 393 -21.13 2.68 5.02
CA GLN A 393 -22.03 2.44 6.16
C GLN A 393 -21.73 1.05 6.72
N LEU A 394 -21.61 0.97 8.04
CA LEU A 394 -21.36 -0.27 8.75
C LEU A 394 -22.53 -0.53 9.68
N LEU A 395 -23.10 -1.74 9.62
CA LEU A 395 -24.09 -2.21 10.58
C LEU A 395 -23.44 -3.29 11.47
N PRO A 396 -23.38 -3.12 12.80
CA PRO A 396 -22.78 -4.13 13.68
C PRO A 396 -23.60 -5.42 13.69
N LEU A 397 -22.91 -6.56 13.57
CA LEU A 397 -23.52 -7.89 13.59
C LEU A 397 -23.30 -8.64 14.91
N THR A 398 -22.27 -8.25 15.66
CA THR A 398 -21.85 -8.97 16.85
C THR A 398 -22.68 -8.59 18.07
N ASN A 399 -23.40 -9.57 18.60
CA ASN A 399 -23.98 -9.50 19.94
C ASN A 399 -22.97 -10.07 20.94
N VAL A 400 -22.46 -9.22 21.85
CA VAL A 400 -21.40 -9.60 22.79
C VAL A 400 -21.75 -10.80 23.69
N VAL A 401 -23.02 -10.95 24.08
CA VAL A 401 -23.45 -12.06 24.93
C VAL A 401 -23.51 -13.37 24.14
N ALA A 402 -24.06 -13.33 22.91
CA ALA A 402 -24.05 -14.49 22.03
C ALA A 402 -22.61 -14.91 21.70
N ALA A 403 -21.77 -13.94 21.33
CA ALA A 403 -20.38 -14.17 20.96
C ALA A 403 -19.55 -14.79 22.09
N HIS A 404 -19.78 -14.37 23.33
CA HIS A 404 -19.18 -15.00 24.51
C HIS A 404 -19.61 -16.47 24.64
N ASN A 405 -20.91 -16.74 24.55
CA ASN A 405 -21.43 -18.10 24.64
C ASN A 405 -20.89 -18.99 23.51
N ASP A 406 -20.79 -18.47 22.28
CA ASP A 406 -20.24 -19.18 21.14
C ASP A 406 -18.76 -19.51 21.36
N PHE A 407 -17.98 -18.56 21.87
CA PHE A 407 -16.59 -18.81 22.26
C PHE A 407 -16.50 -19.91 23.32
N VAL A 408 -17.31 -19.87 24.38
CA VAL A 408 -17.33 -20.91 25.42
C VAL A 408 -17.67 -22.28 24.84
N GLN A 409 -18.64 -22.37 23.92
CA GLN A 409 -18.99 -23.63 23.27
C GLN A 409 -17.86 -24.14 22.38
N VAL A 410 -17.26 -23.27 21.56
CA VAL A 410 -16.26 -23.64 20.55
C VAL A 410 -14.88 -23.90 21.15
N ARG A 411 -14.44 -23.08 22.12
CA ARG A 411 -13.08 -23.12 22.69
C ARG A 411 -12.98 -23.82 24.03
N LEU A 412 -14.04 -23.79 24.83
CA LEU A 412 -14.02 -24.26 26.23
C LEU A 412 -14.94 -25.47 26.47
N ALA A 413 -15.38 -26.12 25.39
CA ALA A 413 -16.26 -27.28 25.43
C ALA A 413 -17.55 -27.05 26.28
N GLY A 414 -18.05 -25.82 26.28
CA GLY A 414 -19.28 -25.43 26.96
C GLY A 414 -19.14 -25.09 28.45
N VAL A 415 -17.93 -25.17 29.03
CA VAL A 415 -17.67 -24.77 30.42
C VAL A 415 -17.04 -23.38 30.43
N ASP A 416 -17.75 -22.40 30.94
CA ASP A 416 -17.24 -21.03 30.99
C ASP A 416 -16.15 -20.88 32.08
N THR A 417 -14.90 -20.94 31.62
CA THR A 417 -13.70 -20.71 32.44
C THR A 417 -13.09 -19.33 32.21
N THR A 418 -13.70 -18.47 31.39
CA THR A 418 -13.11 -17.20 30.94
C THR A 418 -12.72 -16.26 32.08
N GLY A 419 -13.41 -16.33 33.23
CA GLY A 419 -13.13 -15.54 34.42
C GLY A 419 -11.99 -16.08 35.32
N ASN A 420 -11.35 -17.20 34.95
CA ASN A 420 -10.27 -17.77 35.74
C ASN A 420 -9.02 -16.87 35.73
N ALA A 421 -8.28 -16.90 36.84
CA ALA A 421 -7.02 -16.15 36.97
C ALA A 421 -5.96 -16.50 35.91
N ALA A 422 -6.04 -17.70 35.32
CA ALA A 422 -5.18 -18.13 34.22
C ALA A 422 -5.41 -17.33 32.91
N HIS A 423 -6.61 -16.77 32.71
CA HIS A 423 -6.95 -15.94 31.54
C HIS A 423 -6.88 -14.43 31.84
N ALA A 424 -6.48 -14.04 33.05
CA ALA A 424 -6.29 -12.64 33.38
C ALA A 424 -5.13 -12.07 32.56
N LEU A 425 -5.30 -10.87 32.03
CA LEU A 425 -4.19 -10.17 31.38
C LEU A 425 -3.08 -9.89 32.39
N LEU A 426 -1.84 -10.03 31.95
CA LEU A 426 -0.66 -9.60 32.67
C LEU A 426 -0.73 -8.08 32.95
N PRO A 427 -0.05 -7.62 34.02
CA PRO A 427 0.17 -6.20 34.25
C PRO A 427 0.81 -5.48 33.04
N ALA A 428 0.52 -4.18 32.88
CA ALA A 428 0.99 -3.42 31.72
C ALA A 428 2.52 -3.34 31.61
N ASP A 429 3.25 -3.38 32.72
CA ASP A 429 4.72 -3.41 32.76
C ASP A 429 5.32 -4.74 32.30
N GLN A 430 4.50 -5.79 32.13
CA GLN A 430 4.89 -7.11 31.64
C GLN A 430 4.41 -7.36 30.20
N MET A 431 3.89 -6.34 29.52
CA MET A 431 3.47 -6.44 28.13
C MET A 431 4.67 -6.83 27.24
N GLN A 432 4.51 -7.93 26.51
CA GLN A 432 5.45 -8.30 25.47
C GLN A 432 5.28 -7.40 24.25
N HIS A 433 6.38 -7.14 23.56
CA HIS A 433 6.40 -6.34 22.35
C HIS A 433 6.91 -7.19 21.19
N SER A 434 6.22 -7.12 20.07
CA SER A 434 6.65 -7.80 18.86
C SER A 434 7.92 -7.12 18.31
N PRO A 435 9.00 -7.86 18.03
CA PRO A 435 10.23 -7.29 17.52
C PRO A 435 10.09 -6.83 16.07
N ILE A 436 10.85 -5.81 15.70
CA ILE A 436 10.99 -5.35 14.31
C ILE A 436 12.19 -6.08 13.70
N SER A 437 11.93 -6.91 12.68
CA SER A 437 12.98 -7.71 12.03
C SER A 437 13.99 -6.83 11.29
N ALA A 438 15.21 -7.35 11.06
CA ALA A 438 16.22 -6.58 10.30
C ALA A 438 15.78 -6.34 8.84
N ALA A 439 15.03 -7.26 8.26
CA ALA A 439 14.46 -7.13 6.92
C ALA A 439 13.38 -6.04 6.89
N GLU A 440 12.49 -6.02 7.88
CA GLU A 440 11.46 -4.99 8.04
C GLU A 440 12.08 -3.61 8.25
N LYS A 441 13.08 -3.47 9.13
CA LYS A 441 13.82 -2.20 9.32
C LYS A 441 14.43 -1.69 8.02
N LYS A 442 15.01 -2.59 7.23
CA LYS A 442 15.59 -2.23 5.94
C LYS A 442 14.51 -1.76 4.97
N LYS A 443 13.39 -2.48 4.89
CA LYS A 443 12.26 -2.11 4.03
C LYS A 443 11.70 -0.75 4.43
N GLN A 444 11.37 -0.54 5.70
CA GLN A 444 10.94 0.76 6.24
C GLN A 444 11.92 1.90 5.90
N TYR A 445 13.23 1.64 5.94
CA TYR A 445 14.24 2.64 5.57
C TYR A 445 14.24 2.95 4.06
N GLU A 446 14.16 1.93 3.21
CA GLU A 446 14.04 2.10 1.75
C GLU A 446 12.77 2.89 1.39
N GLU A 447 11.65 2.56 2.02
CA GLU A 447 10.36 3.23 1.85
C GLU A 447 10.39 4.68 2.36
N MET A 448 11.04 4.94 3.50
CA MET A 448 11.26 6.29 4.00
C MET A 448 12.11 7.14 3.05
N ILE A 449 13.11 6.55 2.39
CA ILE A 449 13.89 7.25 1.36
C ILE A 449 13.01 7.56 0.15
N LEU A 450 12.24 6.58 -0.31
CA LEU A 450 11.31 6.73 -1.44
C LEU A 450 10.28 7.82 -1.16
N SER A 451 9.56 7.81 -0.04
CA SER A 451 8.58 8.87 0.27
C SER A 451 9.18 10.28 0.32
N ARG A 452 10.47 10.41 0.65
CA ARG A 452 11.18 11.70 0.75
C ARG A 452 11.98 12.05 -0.50
N TRP A 453 11.94 11.23 -1.56
CA TRP A 453 12.74 11.42 -2.77
C TRP A 453 12.58 12.82 -3.41
N PRO A 454 11.39 13.46 -3.45
CA PRO A 454 11.26 14.78 -4.07
C PRO A 454 12.01 15.85 -3.27
N TYR A 455 11.96 15.78 -1.93
CA TYR A 455 12.68 16.70 -1.05
C TYR A 455 14.19 16.50 -1.13
N ILE A 456 14.64 15.24 -1.19
CA ILE A 456 16.05 14.88 -1.40
C ILE A 456 16.52 15.45 -2.73
N PHE A 457 15.75 15.25 -3.81
CA PHE A 457 16.07 15.77 -5.14
C PHE A 457 16.17 17.30 -5.17
N VAL A 458 15.21 18.01 -4.57
CA VAL A 458 15.24 19.47 -4.46
C VAL A 458 16.46 19.93 -3.65
N GLY A 459 16.76 19.28 -2.52
CA GLY A 459 17.94 19.56 -1.72
C GLY A 459 19.24 19.40 -2.51
N CYS A 460 19.37 18.30 -3.26
CA CYS A 460 20.49 18.05 -4.17
C CYS A 460 20.58 19.12 -5.27
N LEU A 461 19.47 19.51 -5.89
CA LEU A 461 19.43 20.54 -6.92
C LEU A 461 19.91 21.90 -6.38
N VAL A 462 19.41 22.31 -5.20
CA VAL A 462 19.84 23.55 -4.53
C VAL A 462 21.34 23.50 -4.22
N PHE A 463 21.85 22.37 -3.71
CA PHE A 463 23.26 22.19 -3.45
C PHE A 463 24.13 22.33 -4.71
N VAL A 464 23.71 21.73 -5.82
CA VAL A 464 24.39 21.85 -7.12
C VAL A 464 24.39 23.31 -7.61
N LEU A 465 23.26 24.01 -7.53
CA LEU A 465 23.15 25.42 -7.91
C LEU A 465 24.07 26.32 -7.06
N LEU A 466 24.16 26.06 -5.75
CA LEU A 466 25.09 26.76 -4.85
C LEU A 466 26.55 26.49 -5.23
N CYS A 467 26.91 25.23 -5.53
CA CYS A 467 28.25 24.88 -5.98
C CYS A 467 28.62 25.59 -7.29
N ILE A 468 27.72 25.58 -8.28
CA ILE A 468 27.91 26.31 -9.54
C ILE A 468 28.04 27.81 -9.29
N GLY A 469 27.20 28.39 -8.42
CA GLY A 469 27.27 29.79 -8.00
C GLY A 469 28.62 30.15 -7.37
N LEU A 470 29.14 29.32 -6.48
CA LEU A 470 30.45 29.53 -5.83
C LEU A 470 31.61 29.38 -6.84
N ILE A 471 31.56 28.39 -7.73
CA ILE A 471 32.59 28.19 -8.76
C ILE A 471 32.60 29.36 -9.74
N THR A 472 31.44 29.79 -10.22
CA THR A 472 31.30 30.92 -11.15
C THR A 472 31.74 32.22 -10.49
N TRP A 473 31.35 32.49 -9.24
CA TRP A 473 31.86 33.62 -8.45
C TRP A 473 33.38 33.59 -8.41
N ARG A 474 33.99 32.48 -7.95
CA ARG A 474 35.45 32.37 -7.82
C ARG A 474 36.15 32.59 -9.16
N CYS A 475 35.59 32.07 -10.25
CA CYS A 475 36.11 32.30 -11.60
C CYS A 475 36.00 33.77 -12.03
N CYS A 476 34.88 34.44 -11.75
CA CYS A 476 34.68 35.87 -12.03
C CYS A 476 35.64 36.75 -11.23
N VAL A 477 35.81 36.50 -9.93
CA VAL A 477 36.78 37.22 -9.08
C VAL A 477 38.21 36.98 -9.55
N ALA A 478 38.59 35.75 -9.87
CA ALA A 478 39.91 35.44 -10.40
C ALA A 478 40.17 36.13 -11.75
N ARG A 479 39.18 36.17 -12.65
CA ARG A 479 39.25 36.90 -13.93
C ARG A 479 39.40 38.40 -13.70
N ARG A 480 38.65 38.99 -12.77
CA ARG A 480 38.74 40.41 -12.40
C ARG A 480 40.14 40.75 -11.87
N ARG A 481 40.65 40.01 -10.89
CA ARG A 481 42.01 40.18 -10.35
C ARG A 481 43.10 40.05 -11.42
N ARG A 482 42.95 39.12 -12.36
CA ARG A 482 43.88 38.97 -13.51
C ARG A 482 43.82 40.17 -14.47
N ARG A 483 42.63 40.76 -14.70
CA ARG A 483 42.47 41.97 -15.52
C ARG A 483 43.11 43.18 -14.84
N GLU A 484 42.87 43.36 -13.54
CA GLU A 484 43.46 44.42 -12.72
C GLU A 484 44.99 44.31 -12.70
N ALA A 485 45.56 43.11 -12.52
CA ALA A 485 47.00 42.88 -12.57
C ALA A 485 47.63 43.15 -13.95
N LYS A 486 46.93 42.84 -15.05
CA LYS A 486 47.37 43.18 -16.41
C LYS A 486 47.32 44.69 -16.69
N ALA A 487 46.32 45.40 -16.16
CA ALA A 487 46.19 46.84 -16.29
C ALA A 487 47.31 47.59 -15.53
N TRP A 488 47.70 47.10 -14.35
CA TRP A 488 48.82 47.66 -13.58
C TRP A 488 50.16 47.55 -14.33
N LYS A 489 50.47 46.39 -14.94
CA LYS A 489 51.70 46.22 -15.73
C LYS A 489 51.78 47.10 -16.98
N LYS A 490 50.67 47.66 -17.45
CA LYS A 490 50.61 48.57 -18.61
C LYS A 490 50.77 50.05 -18.24
N LYS A 491 50.73 50.40 -16.94
CA LYS A 491 50.79 51.76 -16.40
C LYS A 491 52.15 52.11 -15.77
N VAL A 492 53.26 51.55 -16.23
CA VAL A 492 54.61 52.01 -15.83
C VAL A 492 55.17 52.90 -16.96
N PRO A 493 55.14 54.24 -16.87
CA PRO A 493 55.85 55.13 -17.76
C PRO A 493 57.32 55.29 -17.32
N LEU A 494 58.21 55.47 -18.30
CA LEU A 494 59.61 55.84 -18.16
C LEU A 494 59.79 57.15 -17.35
N PRO A 495 60.96 57.39 -16.72
CA PRO A 495 61.18 58.54 -15.84
C PRO A 495 61.13 59.88 -16.59
N LEU A 496 60.47 60.87 -15.98
CA LEU A 496 60.37 62.25 -16.45
C LEU A 496 61.66 63.04 -16.20
N PRO A 497 62.01 64.02 -17.07
CA PRO A 497 63.05 65.00 -16.81
C PRO A 497 62.52 66.23 -16.05
N ASP A 498 63.39 66.80 -15.23
CA ASP A 498 63.21 67.95 -14.36
C ASP A 498 63.03 69.28 -15.12
N THR A 499 62.25 70.23 -14.58
CA THR A 499 62.68 71.57 -14.11
C THR A 499 61.55 72.61 -13.97
N GLU A 500 61.51 73.17 -12.76
CA GLU A 500 61.30 74.54 -12.25
C GLU A 500 60.22 75.55 -12.72
N PRO A 501 59.74 76.44 -11.80
CA PRO A 501 58.63 77.37 -12.00
C PRO A 501 59.02 78.87 -12.06
N GLY A 502 58.17 79.69 -12.68
CA GLY A 502 58.26 81.17 -12.67
C GLY A 502 56.87 81.85 -12.67
N SER A 503 56.69 82.79 -11.74
CA SER A 503 55.48 83.54 -11.32
C SER A 503 54.93 84.54 -12.38
N PRO A 504 53.69 85.08 -12.26
CA PRO A 504 53.49 86.32 -11.46
C PRO A 504 52.09 86.56 -10.80
N GLY A 505 52.08 87.19 -9.62
CA GLY A 505 51.36 88.45 -9.34
C GLY A 505 49.82 88.54 -9.19
N VAL A 506 49.29 88.10 -8.04
CA VAL A 506 48.29 88.71 -7.11
C VAL A 506 47.16 89.67 -7.59
N HIS A 507 45.90 89.31 -7.26
CA HIS A 507 44.87 90.24 -6.74
C HIS A 507 44.09 89.62 -5.54
N LYS A 508 43.85 90.47 -4.54
CA LYS A 508 43.21 90.35 -3.19
C LYS A 508 41.65 90.24 -3.27
N VAL A 509 40.80 89.84 -2.30
CA VAL A 509 40.82 89.48 -0.86
C VAL A 509 39.40 88.95 -0.47
N SER A 510 39.31 88.26 0.69
CA SER A 510 38.15 88.04 1.60
C SER A 510 37.37 86.72 1.45
N PHE A 511 37.07 85.91 2.48
CA PHE A 511 37.06 86.04 3.95
C PHE A 511 37.57 84.73 4.63
N ASN A 512 38.37 84.89 5.70
CA ASN A 512 38.81 83.89 6.72
C ASN A 512 37.68 83.58 7.74
N HIS A 513 37.67 82.57 8.62
CA HIS A 513 38.59 81.54 9.15
C HIS A 513 37.66 80.47 9.82
N ASP A 514 37.89 79.15 9.74
CA ASP A 514 38.82 78.32 10.56
C ASP A 514 38.64 78.49 12.08
N ASN A 515 38.83 77.52 12.98
CA ASN A 515 39.22 76.11 12.94
C ASN A 515 39.05 75.53 14.35
N ASP A 516 38.94 74.20 14.41
CA ASP A 516 39.56 73.24 15.33
C ASP A 516 39.72 73.42 16.85
N SER A 517 39.65 72.22 17.47
CA SER A 517 40.49 71.64 18.54
C SER A 517 40.01 71.72 20.00
N TYR A 518 39.80 70.54 20.64
CA TYR A 518 40.80 69.83 21.46
C TYR A 518 40.23 68.53 22.09
N LEU A 519 41.14 67.61 22.46
CA LEU A 519 40.95 66.30 23.11
C LEU A 519 40.48 66.38 24.58
N GLU A 520 39.77 65.36 25.11
CA GLU A 520 40.29 64.31 26.02
C GLU A 520 39.20 63.48 26.74
N MET A 521 39.50 62.18 26.92
CA MET A 521 39.16 61.18 27.97
C MET A 521 37.81 61.14 28.71
N GLY A 522 37.24 59.92 28.84
CA GLY A 522 36.31 59.59 29.94
C GLY A 522 35.61 58.23 29.82
N GLU A 523 35.80 57.38 30.82
CA GLU A 523 35.46 55.96 30.94
C GLU A 523 34.02 55.63 31.42
N THR A 524 33.66 54.33 31.30
CA THR A 524 32.86 53.45 32.20
C THR A 524 31.31 53.28 32.08
N LYS A 525 30.97 51.99 31.86
CA LYS A 525 30.01 51.07 32.56
C LYS A 525 28.53 51.45 32.77
N ALA A 526 27.62 50.57 32.32
CA ALA A 526 26.84 49.60 33.14
C ALA A 526 25.43 49.30 32.57
N TYR A 527 25.06 48.01 32.55
CA TYR A 527 23.67 47.49 32.44
C TYR A 527 22.98 47.52 33.82
N PRO A 528 21.63 47.55 33.90
CA PRO A 528 20.82 46.33 34.12
C PRO A 528 19.49 46.33 33.29
N VAL A 529 18.93 45.22 32.79
CA VAL A 529 18.27 44.05 33.42
C VAL A 529 16.92 44.36 34.11
N ASP A 530 15.85 44.04 33.37
CA ASP A 530 14.68 43.22 33.74
C ASP A 530 13.34 43.84 34.24
N SER A 531 12.29 43.09 33.86
CA SER A 531 10.98 42.84 34.48
C SER A 531 9.72 43.52 33.91
N GLY A 532 8.77 42.66 33.48
CA GLY A 532 7.39 42.72 33.98
C GLY A 532 6.26 43.10 33.00
N TYR A 533 5.42 42.11 32.70
CA TYR A 533 4.10 42.11 32.02
C TYR A 533 3.13 43.29 32.32
N PRO A 534 2.13 43.55 31.44
CA PRO A 534 0.74 43.12 31.72
C PRO A 534 -0.08 42.67 30.48
N VAL A 535 -0.93 41.62 30.56
CA VAL A 535 -2.40 41.60 30.83
C VAL A 535 -3.30 42.29 29.77
N TYR A 536 -4.10 41.47 29.07
CA TYR A 536 -5.26 41.78 28.21
C TYR A 536 -6.52 42.13 29.06
N PRO A 537 -7.60 42.82 28.59
CA PRO A 537 -8.46 42.31 27.49
C PRO A 537 -9.39 43.29 26.69
N ALA A 538 -9.93 42.70 25.61
CA ALA A 538 -11.27 42.86 24.99
C ALA A 538 -11.76 44.21 24.43
N THR A 539 -12.29 44.18 23.20
CA THR A 539 -13.59 44.81 22.83
C THR A 539 -14.10 44.35 21.46
N ALA A 540 -15.43 44.37 21.34
CA ALA A 540 -16.26 43.79 20.28
C ALA A 540 -16.69 44.80 19.18
N TYR A 541 -17.17 44.23 18.06
CA TYR A 541 -18.12 44.71 17.02
C TYR A 541 -18.78 46.12 17.22
N ARG A 542 -19.01 46.97 16.20
CA ARG A 542 -19.80 46.75 14.96
C ARG A 542 -19.81 48.00 14.03
N ALA A 543 -19.86 47.76 12.72
CA ALA A 543 -20.52 48.48 11.59
C ALA A 543 -20.37 50.01 11.33
N SER A 544 -20.06 50.37 10.07
CA SER A 544 -20.99 51.13 9.18
C SER A 544 -20.49 51.18 7.72
N THR A 545 -21.30 51.79 6.86
CA THR A 545 -21.60 51.49 5.45
C THR A 545 -21.06 52.50 4.42
N ALA A 546 -20.86 51.99 3.20
CA ALA A 546 -21.20 52.56 1.88
C ALA A 546 -20.33 53.62 1.14
N SER A 547 -20.06 53.25 -0.12
CA SER A 547 -20.10 54.04 -1.37
C SER A 547 -18.95 54.98 -1.75
N SER A 548 -18.28 54.69 -2.87
CA SER A 548 -18.29 55.56 -4.07
C SER A 548 -17.44 55.01 -5.23
N GLN A 549 -18.02 55.13 -6.42
CA GLN A 549 -17.58 54.87 -7.79
C GLN A 549 -16.11 55.18 -8.17
N ARG A 550 -15.56 54.41 -9.14
CA ARG A 550 -14.92 54.98 -10.34
C ARG A 550 -14.74 53.98 -11.50
N THR A 551 -14.91 54.53 -12.69
CA THR A 551 -14.95 53.99 -14.04
C THR A 551 -13.58 53.62 -14.65
N ARG A 552 -13.62 52.69 -15.61
CA ARG A 552 -12.54 52.23 -16.53
C ARG A 552 -12.12 53.33 -17.52
N VAL A 553 -10.86 53.34 -18.02
CA VAL A 553 -10.34 52.88 -19.36
C VAL A 553 -8.78 52.83 -19.33
N PRO A 554 -8.01 52.37 -20.36
CA PRO A 554 -7.04 51.26 -20.23
C PRO A 554 -5.56 51.67 -20.38
N ILE A 555 -4.63 50.83 -19.95
CA ILE A 555 -3.21 50.93 -20.35
C ILE A 555 -2.70 49.57 -20.79
N VAL A 556 -2.20 49.56 -22.02
CA VAL A 556 -1.52 48.48 -22.72
C VAL A 556 -0.10 48.34 -22.17
N VAL A 557 0.31 47.13 -21.78
CA VAL A 557 1.73 46.76 -21.68
C VAL A 557 1.91 45.38 -22.29
N ALA A 558 2.79 45.33 -23.30
CA ALA A 558 3.11 44.18 -24.13
C ALA A 558 3.94 43.13 -23.37
N LEU A 559 3.53 41.86 -23.46
CA LEU A 559 4.39 40.70 -23.20
C LEU A 559 4.93 40.16 -24.53
N PRO A 560 6.22 39.83 -24.64
CA PRO A 560 6.75 39.17 -25.83
C PRO A 560 6.39 37.69 -25.81
N LEU A 561 5.58 37.26 -26.79
CA LEU A 561 5.41 35.87 -27.18
C LEU A 561 6.65 35.44 -27.98
N LEU A 562 7.36 34.42 -27.54
CA LEU A 562 8.40 33.75 -28.32
C LEU A 562 7.82 32.43 -28.86
N LEU A 563 7.25 32.51 -30.06
CA LEU A 563 6.96 31.37 -30.92
C LEU A 563 8.28 30.95 -31.60
N LEU A 564 8.73 29.73 -31.33
CA LEU A 564 9.76 29.06 -32.13
C LEU A 564 9.07 28.09 -33.08
N THR A 565 8.94 28.54 -34.33
CA THR A 565 8.72 27.72 -35.51
C THR A 565 10.02 26.98 -35.87
N HIS A 566 9.96 25.65 -36.04
CA HIS A 566 10.87 24.96 -36.96
C HIS A 566 10.10 23.94 -37.80
N SER A 567 9.79 24.39 -39.01
CA SER A 567 9.60 23.58 -40.20
C SER A 567 10.93 22.94 -40.63
N VAL A 568 10.94 21.62 -40.82
CA VAL A 568 11.81 20.96 -41.81
C VAL A 568 10.89 20.24 -42.79
N SER A 569 10.90 20.75 -44.01
CA SER A 569 10.22 20.19 -45.17
C SER A 569 11.04 19.03 -45.74
N TYR A 570 10.40 17.91 -46.03
CA TYR A 570 10.72 17.08 -47.20
C TYR A 570 9.41 16.63 -47.82
N LEU A 571 9.09 17.19 -48.99
CA LEU A 571 7.96 16.82 -49.83
C LEU A 571 8.48 16.70 -51.26
N SER A 572 8.38 15.49 -51.82
CA SER A 572 8.12 15.29 -53.25
C SER A 572 7.61 13.87 -53.49
N ASN A 573 6.28 13.79 -53.68
CA ASN A 573 5.48 12.73 -54.31
C ASN A 573 5.88 12.52 -55.81
N PRO A 574 5.14 11.78 -56.68
CA PRO A 574 4.67 10.37 -56.68
C PRO A 574 4.91 9.62 -58.04
N CYS A 575 4.35 8.39 -58.18
CA CYS A 575 4.00 7.61 -59.42
C CYS A 575 5.10 6.74 -60.12
N PRO A 576 4.75 5.81 -61.06
CA PRO A 576 3.83 4.65 -61.00
C PRO A 576 4.44 3.31 -61.56
N SER A 577 3.68 2.21 -61.48
CA SER A 577 3.73 0.90 -62.20
C SER A 577 4.86 0.54 -63.18
N LEU A 578 5.42 -0.68 -63.10
CA LEU A 578 5.43 -1.74 -64.15
C LEU A 578 6.33 -2.96 -63.81
N ALA A 579 5.95 -4.09 -64.42
CA ALA A 579 6.37 -5.47 -64.13
C ALA A 579 7.65 -5.97 -64.84
N CYS A 580 8.23 -7.07 -64.34
CA CYS A 580 8.89 -8.15 -65.10
C CYS A 580 9.18 -9.34 -64.13
N SER A 581 8.40 -10.43 -64.13
CA SER A 581 8.47 -11.63 -64.99
C SER A 581 9.47 -12.71 -64.50
N ARG A 582 8.94 -13.84 -63.97
CA ARG A 582 9.01 -15.18 -64.61
C ARG A 582 8.24 -16.26 -63.81
N SER A 583 7.13 -16.70 -64.41
CA SER A 583 6.66 -18.08 -64.71
C SER A 583 7.19 -19.25 -63.84
N HIS A 584 6.35 -20.18 -63.32
CA HIS A 584 5.59 -21.19 -64.08
C HIS A 584 4.44 -21.88 -63.27
N PHE A 585 3.29 -22.09 -63.95
CA PHE A 585 2.24 -23.16 -63.87
C PHE A 585 1.38 -23.27 -62.58
N VAL A 586 0.06 -22.95 -62.51
CA VAL A 586 -1.19 -23.32 -63.28
C VAL A 586 -1.54 -24.82 -63.10
N TYR A 587 -2.71 -25.33 -62.65
CA TYR A 587 -4.19 -25.07 -62.77
C TYR A 587 -4.89 -25.44 -61.42
N SER A 588 -5.88 -24.70 -60.84
CA SER A 588 -7.36 -24.69 -61.13
C SER A 588 -8.04 -26.08 -60.98
N THR A 589 -9.23 -26.32 -60.40
CA THR A 589 -10.38 -25.54 -59.86
C THR A 589 -11.36 -26.54 -59.19
N ILE A 590 -11.94 -26.19 -58.03
CA ILE A 590 -13.39 -26.18 -57.58
C ILE A 590 -14.39 -27.30 -58.06
N PRO A 591 -15.60 -27.45 -57.46
CA PRO A 591 -16.05 -28.00 -56.15
C PRO A 591 -16.93 -29.26 -56.32
N SER A 592 -17.38 -29.90 -55.23
CA SER A 592 -18.82 -30.19 -55.04
C SER A 592 -19.19 -30.85 -53.71
N ARG A 593 -20.31 -30.34 -53.20
CA ARG A 593 -21.22 -30.75 -52.14
C ARG A 593 -21.89 -32.08 -52.47
N TRP A 594 -22.10 -32.99 -51.50
CA TRP A 594 -23.29 -33.89 -51.45
C TRP A 594 -23.59 -34.33 -50.01
N GLN A 595 -24.87 -34.22 -49.67
CA GLN A 595 -25.55 -34.76 -48.49
C GLN A 595 -25.61 -36.30 -48.57
N SER A 596 -25.86 -37.01 -47.44
CA SER A 596 -27.16 -37.64 -47.13
C SER A 596 -27.10 -38.87 -46.19
N TYR A 597 -28.11 -38.96 -45.31
CA TYR A 597 -28.77 -40.11 -44.62
C TYR A 597 -27.93 -41.07 -43.76
N ASP A 598 -28.15 -41.15 -42.43
CA ASP A 598 -29.26 -41.74 -41.65
C ASP A 598 -29.09 -43.27 -41.44
N VAL A 599 -29.20 -43.72 -40.18
CA VAL A 599 -29.97 -44.89 -39.70
C VAL A 599 -29.61 -45.21 -38.25
N ARG A 600 -30.67 -45.31 -37.44
CA ARG A 600 -30.77 -45.75 -36.04
C ARG A 600 -30.22 -47.16 -35.77
N ALA A 601 -29.72 -47.39 -34.55
CA ALA A 601 -30.09 -48.58 -33.76
C ALA A 601 -29.80 -48.38 -32.26
N ARG A 602 -30.83 -48.58 -31.43
CA ARG A 602 -30.74 -48.85 -29.98
C ARG A 602 -30.21 -50.28 -29.79
N THR A 603 -29.52 -50.58 -28.69
CA THR A 603 -29.96 -51.53 -27.63
C THR A 603 -28.93 -51.66 -26.49
N VAL A 604 -29.49 -51.65 -25.29
CA VAL A 604 -29.06 -51.91 -23.90
C VAL A 604 -28.26 -53.21 -23.67
N PHE A 605 -27.31 -53.24 -22.71
CA PHE A 605 -27.18 -54.30 -21.67
C PHE A 605 -26.26 -53.88 -20.49
N HIS A 606 -26.73 -54.16 -19.27
CA HIS A 606 -26.09 -54.02 -17.96
C HIS A 606 -25.02 -55.09 -17.70
N TYR A 607 -24.03 -54.79 -16.84
CA TYR A 607 -23.41 -55.80 -15.96
C TYR A 607 -23.07 -55.22 -14.57
N LEU A 608 -23.43 -55.99 -13.54
CA LEU A 608 -23.21 -55.81 -12.11
C LEU A 608 -21.88 -56.45 -11.67
N SER A 609 -21.24 -55.91 -10.63
CA SER A 609 -20.42 -56.71 -9.70
C SER A 609 -20.19 -55.98 -8.36
N SER A 610 -20.71 -56.56 -7.27
CA SER A 610 -20.31 -56.36 -5.86
C SER A 610 -18.95 -57.07 -5.57
N PRO A 611 -18.27 -56.97 -4.39
CA PRO A 611 -18.79 -57.39 -3.06
C PRO A 611 -18.27 -56.69 -1.76
N SER A 612 -19.13 -56.76 -0.74
CA SER A 612 -18.96 -57.17 0.69
C SER A 612 -17.88 -56.61 1.67
N PHE A 613 -18.43 -56.02 2.74
CA PHE A 613 -18.08 -55.99 4.19
C PHE A 613 -16.96 -56.88 4.75
N LEU A 614 -16.20 -56.33 5.73
CA LEU A 614 -15.96 -56.87 7.09
C LEU A 614 -15.22 -55.85 8.00
N CYS A 615 -15.52 -55.87 9.29
CA CYS A 615 -15.02 -54.98 10.36
C CYS A 615 -14.29 -55.84 11.45
N PRO A 616 -13.74 -55.28 12.56
CA PRO A 616 -12.31 -55.20 12.90
C PRO A 616 -11.88 -56.17 14.04
N PRO A 617 -10.62 -56.07 14.53
CA PRO A 617 -10.38 -56.38 15.94
C PRO A 617 -9.39 -55.46 16.70
N SER A 618 -9.67 -55.30 17.99
CA SER A 618 -8.77 -55.11 19.14
C SER A 618 -9.36 -56.00 20.28
N PRO A 619 -8.69 -56.39 21.40
CA PRO A 619 -7.65 -55.66 22.16
C PRO A 619 -6.61 -56.52 22.97
N LEU A 620 -5.82 -55.84 23.85
CA LEU A 620 -5.11 -56.29 25.10
C LEU A 620 -3.68 -56.91 25.01
N PRO A 621 -2.88 -56.97 26.12
CA PRO A 621 -2.51 -55.96 27.13
C PRO A 621 -0.98 -55.92 27.46
N SER A 622 -0.60 -55.10 28.46
CA SER A 622 0.73 -54.73 29.00
C SER A 622 1.62 -55.84 29.62
N PRO A 623 2.89 -55.52 29.97
CA PRO A 623 3.25 -55.59 31.41
C PRO A 623 4.17 -54.46 31.94
N LEU A 624 4.14 -54.34 33.28
CA LEU A 624 4.86 -53.47 34.22
C LEU A 624 6.33 -53.88 34.49
N SER A 625 7.11 -52.94 35.06
CA SER A 625 8.22 -53.05 36.07
C SER A 625 9.48 -52.25 35.65
N PHE A 626 10.30 -51.59 36.50
CA PHE A 626 10.32 -51.11 37.91
C PHE A 626 11.67 -50.33 38.11
N LEU A 627 11.73 -49.34 39.04
CA LEU A 627 12.91 -48.76 39.78
C LEU A 627 14.01 -47.99 38.98
N SER A 628 14.70 -46.94 39.43
CA SER A 628 14.88 -46.24 40.73
C SER A 628 15.77 -44.96 40.57
N ASP A 629 15.47 -43.93 41.37
CA ASP A 629 16.35 -42.99 42.11
C ASP A 629 17.40 -42.01 41.49
N ILE A 630 17.45 -40.86 42.20
CA ILE A 630 18.11 -39.54 42.09
C ILE A 630 19.57 -39.57 42.70
N PRO A 631 20.36 -38.49 42.97
CA PRO A 631 20.75 -37.19 42.33
C PRO A 631 22.30 -37.01 42.19
N GLY A 632 22.80 -35.88 41.64
CA GLY A 632 24.16 -35.41 41.99
C GLY A 632 24.85 -34.41 41.05
N SER A 633 25.53 -33.43 41.65
CA SER A 633 26.02 -32.15 41.13
C SER A 633 27.52 -32.09 40.76
N LYS A 634 27.94 -30.90 40.25
CA LYS A 634 29.28 -30.24 40.20
C LYS A 634 29.89 -30.14 38.78
N GLU A 635 30.02 -28.95 38.19
CA GLU A 635 30.98 -27.82 38.40
C GLU A 635 32.35 -27.96 37.71
N LEU A 636 32.66 -26.91 36.92
CA LEU A 636 33.94 -26.20 36.69
C LEU A 636 34.92 -26.59 35.56
N LEU A 637 35.15 -25.57 34.70
CA LEU A 637 36.42 -25.04 34.13
C LEU A 637 37.16 -25.94 33.10
N GLN A 638 37.72 -25.48 31.97
CA GLN A 638 38.48 -24.25 31.71
C GLN A 638 38.80 -24.07 30.20
N LEU A 639 38.88 -22.81 29.75
CA LEU A 639 39.85 -22.20 28.82
C LEU A 639 40.15 -22.81 27.42
N ALA A 640 39.85 -22.03 26.37
CA ALA A 640 40.85 -21.56 25.40
C ALA A 640 40.34 -20.31 24.64
N ALA A 641 41.22 -19.32 24.50
CA ALA A 641 40.97 -17.98 23.99
C ALA A 641 41.68 -17.75 22.64
N VAL A 642 40.99 -17.04 21.71
CA VAL A 642 41.43 -15.82 20.93
C VAL A 642 42.62 -16.03 19.94
N PRO A 643 42.63 -15.47 18.69
CA PRO A 643 42.57 -14.02 18.51
C PRO A 643 41.97 -13.37 17.24
N TYR A 644 41.51 -12.13 17.48
CA TYR A 644 41.36 -11.01 16.53
C TYR A 644 42.73 -10.49 16.04
N PRO A 645 42.78 -9.79 14.90
CA PRO A 645 43.84 -8.82 14.63
C PRO A 645 43.33 -7.36 14.67
N THR A 646 43.96 -6.56 15.54
CA THR A 646 44.10 -5.11 15.41
C THR A 646 45.51 -4.80 14.89
N VAL A 647 45.66 -3.83 13.97
CA VAL A 647 46.97 -3.21 13.68
C VAL A 647 46.83 -1.68 13.68
N SER A 648 47.80 -1.08 14.36
CA SER A 648 47.97 0.33 14.73
C SER A 648 48.67 1.20 13.68
N SER A 649 48.52 2.50 13.89
CA SER A 649 49.15 3.66 13.26
C SER A 649 50.70 3.75 13.26
N SER A 650 51.27 4.44 12.24
CA SER A 650 52.06 5.70 12.34
C SER A 650 53.30 5.79 11.42
N ARG A 651 53.39 6.85 10.60
CA ARG A 651 54.47 7.89 10.56
C ARG A 651 54.55 8.67 9.23
N LEU A 652 54.33 9.98 9.37
CA LEU A 652 55.12 11.10 8.85
C LEU A 652 55.91 10.94 7.54
N TRP A 653 55.54 11.69 6.50
CA TRP A 653 56.50 12.47 5.69
C TRP A 653 55.87 13.82 5.31
N THR A 654 56.48 14.88 5.82
CA THR A 654 56.24 16.29 5.47
C THR A 654 56.90 16.61 4.13
N GLY A 655 56.16 17.17 3.18
CA GLY A 655 56.70 17.73 1.95
C GLY A 655 55.62 18.43 1.11
N HIS A 656 55.63 19.76 1.10
CA HIS A 656 54.84 20.62 0.23
C HIS A 656 55.81 21.47 -0.63
N PRO A 657 55.40 22.07 -1.76
CA PRO A 657 54.38 21.68 -2.74
C PRO A 657 54.90 21.82 -4.20
N SER A 658 54.32 21.11 -5.16
CA SER A 658 54.40 21.54 -6.56
C SER A 658 53.09 21.27 -7.31
N ARG A 659 52.69 22.27 -8.07
CA ARG A 659 51.44 22.39 -8.83
C ARG A 659 51.38 21.31 -9.91
N ILE A 660 50.31 20.52 -10.00
CA ILE A 660 49.73 20.04 -11.27
C ILE A 660 48.23 19.70 -11.09
N SER A 661 47.43 20.34 -11.95
CA SER A 661 46.06 20.10 -12.45
C SER A 661 44.97 19.42 -11.63
N CYS A 662 44.00 20.25 -11.25
CA CYS A 662 42.66 19.96 -10.75
C CYS A 662 41.68 19.57 -11.89
N ARG A 663 41.95 18.48 -12.62
CA ARG A 663 41.04 17.97 -13.68
C ARG A 663 40.53 16.54 -13.50
N LEU A 664 40.97 15.84 -12.45
CA LEU A 664 40.57 14.44 -12.24
C LEU A 664 39.59 14.21 -11.07
N CYS A 665 39.39 15.18 -10.16
CA CYS A 665 38.46 15.01 -9.03
C CYS A 665 36.98 15.18 -9.39
N LEU A 666 36.65 15.79 -10.53
CA LEU A 666 35.24 16.09 -10.85
C LEU A 666 34.47 14.89 -11.43
N LEU A 667 35.16 13.89 -11.97
CA LEU A 667 34.54 12.71 -12.58
C LEU A 667 34.22 11.59 -11.59
N VAL A 668 34.83 11.60 -10.40
CA VAL A 668 34.60 10.54 -9.39
C VAL A 668 33.42 10.86 -8.46
N SER A 669 33.03 12.14 -8.33
CA SER A 669 31.85 12.52 -7.51
C SER A 669 30.51 12.39 -8.24
N LEU A 670 30.49 12.32 -9.57
CA LEU A 670 29.22 12.25 -10.33
C LEU A 670 28.66 10.83 -10.42
N THR A 671 29.47 9.80 -10.22
CA THR A 671 29.05 8.39 -10.21
C THR A 671 28.68 7.86 -8.82
N ALA A 672 28.82 8.66 -7.77
CA ALA A 672 28.45 8.27 -6.39
C ALA A 672 27.12 8.87 -5.93
N CYS A 673 26.46 9.66 -6.78
CA CYS A 673 25.19 10.36 -6.48
C CYS A 673 24.05 10.01 -7.46
N VAL A 674 24.25 9.05 -8.36
CA VAL A 674 23.21 8.36 -9.14
C VAL A 674 23.28 6.91 -8.72
#